data_AF-A0A9Q1FBS6-F1
#
_entry.id   AF-A0A9Q1FBS6-F1
#
_cell.length_a   1.000
_cell.length_b   1.000
_cell.length_c   1.000
_cell.angle_alpha   90.00
_cell.angle_beta   90.00
_cell.angle_gamma   90.00
#
_symmetry.space_group_name_H-M   'P 1'
#
loop_
_entity.id
_entity.type
_entity.pdbx_description
1 polymer ?
#
loop_
_entity_poly.entity_id
_entity_poly.type
_entity_poly.pdbx_seq_one_letter_code
_entity_poly.pdbx_strand_id
1 'polypeptide(L)'
;MISLLVLFLPLSTSLPLLGWVESPGYPCGYPNEAKHDWERCAPPGHVLYLTLTHLDLEDSDGCEHDALEIFSGEMKLVSLCGRKSHSELQSSVNPSLQSNISGCLRLSFHSDYSKTQRHRGFRAFYTVKDVDECVDPDNACNQYCANYIGGYRCFCWPGYYLEKDEHSCTVNCSMDLSGSALGTVSSPGRPGPYPEHALCTFTLAVDDHLQLVLEFAGAFDVQEAEGGQCVDSVTIKTPSREFGPFCGSVPPSSPLLTNSHQVQILFSSDATGTNTGFTFKYTTTAKTCPNEVTPNSSASPQMLQYRQGDQITVTCDPGHFPTAGHNDDVNYQDYKSVCQSTGVWNPIFPCDPAHMVEKHNASGIQIYGDLFSRRDLVCEKIIYHPQYKTDISKDKRLDYNNDIALIKLASRAKLNHNLRPICLPEKKEGSMKDKVVIDCGDPSPLLNGGVSSLSGAENKYLSVIEYHCNTPYYTLVDGVTVNYTCREDRKWKDYQNNYIIPKCSSVCGRPIVPYKGFLKVLGGANAPEASIPWQVFLVVGGRGGAAVIGDQWLLTAAQNLLFYNKVIEVELVKAYVGGNDVHKFLNTSPLRIASLHPHPLFNGSTGNNYNNDIALIKLSEPITFNKFVMPLCLPADDSKYQTGKSGLVSGFGIAEGMVTNQLKYIELPLVDRDMCSRSINSRKEMRHQFHKSPEFTDNMFCAGFPERMMDACHGDSGGAFALKENERYWAAGIPPCALFCPCRPLCPCWGVESPGYPWGYPNEAKRDWERCAPPGHVLYLTLTHLDLEDSDGCEHDALEIFSGEVKLVSLCGRKSRDELQSSVNPSLQSDISGCLRLSFHSDYSNTQRHSGFRAFYTVKDVDECVDPDNACNQYCANYIGGYRCFCWPGYYLEKDEHSCTVNCSMDLSGSALGTIKTPSREFGPFCGSVLPSSPLLTNSHQVQILFSSDATGTNTGFTLKYTTTAKTCPNEVTPNSSANPQMLQYRQGDQITVTCDPGHFPTAGHNDDVNYQDYKSVCQSTGVWNPIFPCDPVECDLTDLTEKGRVPQAFGPEGQNSVPG
;
A
#
# COMPACT_ATOMS: atom_id res chain seq x y z
N MET A 1 21.19 -45.07 -51.38
CA MET A 1 20.56 -43.77 -51.07
C MET A 1 19.65 -43.92 -49.87
N ILE A 2 20.16 -43.68 -48.66
CA ILE A 2 19.35 -43.34 -47.48
C ILE A 2 20.19 -42.32 -46.73
N SER A 3 19.76 -41.06 -46.75
CA SER A 3 20.41 -39.93 -46.10
C SER A 3 19.91 -39.87 -44.66
N LEU A 4 20.83 -40.02 -43.70
CA LEU A 4 20.58 -39.73 -42.28
C LEU A 4 20.57 -38.21 -42.09
N LEU A 5 19.41 -37.64 -41.76
CA LEU A 5 19.33 -36.31 -41.17
C LEU A 5 19.65 -36.44 -39.67
N VAL A 6 20.83 -35.96 -39.29
CA VAL A 6 21.18 -35.66 -37.90
C VAL A 6 20.58 -34.29 -37.57
N LEU A 7 19.61 -34.26 -36.65
CA LEU A 7 19.11 -33.04 -36.02
C LEU A 7 20.23 -32.42 -35.18
N PHE A 8 20.79 -31.30 -35.65
CA PHE A 8 21.58 -30.40 -34.81
C PHE A 8 20.63 -29.69 -33.85
N LEU A 9 20.58 -30.14 -32.60
CA LEU A 9 20.17 -29.27 -31.49
C LEU A 9 21.29 -28.24 -31.28
N PRO A 10 21.00 -26.93 -31.20
CA PRO A 10 22.02 -25.96 -30.83
C PRO A 10 22.41 -26.24 -29.38
N LEU A 11 23.70 -26.51 -29.14
CA LEU A 11 24.25 -26.40 -27.80
C LEU A 11 24.02 -24.96 -27.33
N SER A 12 23.13 -24.77 -26.37
CA SER A 12 23.11 -23.55 -25.56
C SER A 12 24.38 -23.54 -24.73
N THR A 13 25.45 -22.99 -25.30
CA THR A 13 26.65 -22.63 -24.56
C THR A 13 26.23 -21.63 -23.49
N SER A 14 26.20 -22.05 -22.22
CA SER A 14 26.07 -21.14 -21.09
C SER A 14 27.29 -20.22 -21.10
N LEU A 15 27.08 -19.00 -21.57
CA LEU A 15 28.11 -17.97 -21.59
C LEU A 15 28.45 -17.58 -20.14
N PRO A 16 29.73 -17.56 -19.74
CA PRO A 16 30.10 -17.19 -18.39
C PRO A 16 29.72 -15.74 -18.08
N LEU A 17 29.00 -15.53 -16.97
CA LEU A 17 28.46 -14.23 -16.51
C LEU A 17 29.54 -13.23 -16.03
N LEU A 18 30.80 -13.65 -16.00
CA LEU A 18 31.95 -12.86 -15.55
C LEU A 18 33.24 -13.44 -16.15
N GLY A 19 34.24 -12.60 -16.40
CA GLY A 19 35.50 -13.08 -16.96
C GLY A 19 36.57 -12.03 -17.18
N TRP A 20 37.79 -12.52 -17.37
CA TRP A 20 38.97 -11.68 -17.63
C TRP A 20 39.20 -11.53 -19.13
N VAL A 21 39.63 -10.33 -19.54
CA VAL A 21 40.15 -10.04 -20.88
C VAL A 21 41.52 -9.38 -20.71
N GLU A 22 42.52 -9.92 -21.39
CA GLU A 22 43.92 -9.56 -21.23
C GLU A 22 44.57 -9.39 -22.60
N SER A 23 45.50 -8.44 -22.72
CA SER A 23 46.34 -8.35 -23.92
C SER A 23 47.19 -9.62 -24.06
N PRO A 24 47.51 -10.05 -25.29
CA PRO A 24 48.35 -11.22 -25.52
C PRO A 24 49.69 -11.09 -24.78
N GLY A 25 50.10 -12.13 -24.05
CA GLY A 25 51.38 -12.12 -23.32
C GLY A 25 51.41 -11.29 -22.03
N TYR A 26 50.29 -10.72 -21.58
CA TYR A 26 50.19 -10.10 -20.25
C TYR A 26 50.58 -11.11 -19.14
N PRO A 27 51.35 -10.70 -18.10
CA PRO A 27 51.95 -9.38 -17.84
C PRO A 27 53.37 -9.21 -18.44
N CYS A 28 53.86 -10.20 -19.19
CA CYS A 28 55.22 -10.24 -19.73
C CYS A 28 55.44 -9.32 -20.95
N GLY A 29 54.36 -8.75 -21.47
CA GLY A 29 54.30 -7.79 -22.57
C GLY A 29 53.77 -8.39 -23.87
N TYR A 30 53.15 -7.55 -24.68
CA TYR A 30 52.47 -7.95 -25.90
C TYR A 30 53.40 -8.04 -27.13
N PRO A 31 53.07 -8.88 -28.13
CA PRO A 31 53.81 -8.97 -29.38
C PRO A 31 53.52 -7.77 -30.29
N ASN A 32 54.44 -7.48 -31.21
CA ASN A 32 54.27 -6.44 -32.23
C ASN A 32 53.28 -6.90 -33.30
N GLU A 33 52.63 -5.96 -33.98
CA GLU A 33 51.63 -6.23 -35.02
C GLU A 33 50.48 -7.13 -34.54
N ALA A 34 50.26 -7.22 -33.23
CA ALA A 34 49.19 -8.00 -32.65
C ALA A 34 47.86 -7.27 -32.85
N LYS A 35 46.83 -7.99 -33.31
CA LYS A 35 45.46 -7.48 -33.41
C LYS A 35 44.48 -8.49 -32.82
N HIS A 36 43.70 -8.07 -31.83
CA HIS A 36 42.73 -8.93 -31.16
C HIS A 36 41.43 -8.20 -30.87
N ASP A 37 40.32 -8.83 -31.22
CA ASP A 37 38.97 -8.34 -30.96
C ASP A 37 38.25 -9.28 -29.99
N TRP A 38 37.58 -8.73 -28.98
CA TRP A 38 36.70 -9.45 -28.07
C TRP A 38 35.34 -8.78 -28.05
N GLU A 39 34.27 -9.58 -28.11
CA GLU A 39 32.90 -9.07 -28.01
C GLU A 39 32.10 -9.90 -27.02
N ARG A 40 31.36 -9.23 -26.14
CA ARG A 40 30.48 -9.88 -25.15
C ARG A 40 29.19 -9.10 -25.02
N CYS A 41 28.08 -9.83 -25.01
CA CYS A 41 26.74 -9.28 -24.89
C CYS A 41 26.14 -9.61 -23.52
N ALA A 42 25.43 -8.63 -22.95
CA ALA A 42 24.63 -8.85 -21.77
C ALA A 42 23.41 -9.74 -22.11
N PRO A 43 23.01 -10.66 -21.21
CA PRO A 43 21.70 -11.30 -21.30
C PRO A 43 20.56 -10.28 -21.29
N PRO A 44 19.34 -10.66 -21.72
CA PRO A 44 18.15 -9.84 -21.55
C PRO A 44 18.00 -9.35 -20.10
N GLY A 45 17.63 -8.08 -19.91
CA GLY A 45 17.46 -7.47 -18.58
C GLY A 45 18.77 -7.15 -17.84
N HIS A 46 19.93 -7.21 -18.51
CA HIS A 46 21.22 -6.96 -17.86
C HIS A 46 22.08 -5.91 -18.58
N VAL A 47 23.03 -5.33 -17.85
CA VAL A 47 24.08 -4.44 -18.36
C VAL A 47 25.45 -5.06 -18.10
N LEU A 48 26.34 -4.97 -19.09
CA LEU A 48 27.71 -5.46 -18.99
C LEU A 48 28.64 -4.31 -18.63
N TYR A 49 29.33 -4.43 -17.50
CA TYR A 49 30.34 -3.50 -17.03
C TYR A 49 31.74 -4.06 -17.30
N LEU A 50 32.67 -3.21 -17.72
CA LEU A 50 34.06 -3.58 -17.93
C LEU A 50 34.96 -2.74 -17.03
N THR A 51 35.72 -3.40 -16.17
CA THR A 51 36.67 -2.75 -15.25
C THR A 51 38.10 -3.02 -15.70
N LEU A 52 38.80 -1.99 -16.16
CA LEU A 52 40.24 -2.04 -16.38
C LEU A 52 40.98 -1.96 -15.03
N THR A 53 41.82 -2.97 -14.79
CA THR A 53 42.64 -3.08 -13.57
C THR A 53 44.09 -2.68 -13.81
N HIS A 54 44.56 -2.81 -15.05
CA HIS A 54 45.91 -2.45 -15.48
C HIS A 54 45.89 -2.02 -16.96
N LEU A 55 46.61 -0.94 -17.29
CA LEU A 55 46.86 -0.48 -18.66
C LEU A 55 48.27 0.10 -18.75
N ASP A 56 49.11 -0.53 -19.57
CA ASP A 56 50.48 -0.10 -19.88
C ASP A 56 50.75 -0.45 -21.35
N LEU A 57 50.45 0.50 -22.25
CA LEU A 57 50.70 0.43 -23.69
C LEU A 57 51.70 1.51 -24.12
N GLU A 58 52.24 1.42 -25.33
CA GLU A 58 53.02 2.51 -25.92
C GLU A 58 52.18 3.79 -25.98
N ASP A 59 52.79 4.92 -25.66
CA ASP A 59 52.11 6.23 -25.64
C ASP A 59 52.30 6.93 -26.98
N SER A 60 51.21 7.41 -27.58
CA SER A 60 51.22 8.10 -28.88
C SER A 60 50.08 9.12 -28.96
N ASP A 61 50.29 10.19 -29.73
CA ASP A 61 49.26 11.21 -29.93
C ASP A 61 48.02 10.58 -30.58
N GLY A 62 46.87 10.69 -29.91
CA GLY A 62 45.62 10.08 -30.38
C GLY A 62 45.57 8.56 -30.33
N CYS A 63 46.54 7.89 -29.69
CA CYS A 63 46.68 6.44 -29.69
C CYS A 63 46.77 5.85 -31.10
N GLU A 64 47.55 6.49 -31.98
CA GLU A 64 47.73 6.07 -33.38
C GLU A 64 48.64 4.84 -33.56
N HIS A 65 49.43 4.48 -32.55
CA HIS A 65 50.30 3.30 -32.55
C HIS A 65 49.65 2.11 -31.85
N ASP A 66 49.94 1.91 -30.56
CA ASP A 66 49.35 0.86 -29.73
C ASP A 66 48.10 1.39 -29.03
N ALA A 67 46.95 0.73 -29.25
CA ALA A 67 45.70 1.18 -28.65
C ALA A 67 44.78 0.04 -28.24
N LEU A 68 44.04 0.29 -27.17
CA LEU A 68 42.86 -0.44 -26.76
C LEU A 68 41.63 0.43 -27.01
N GLU A 69 40.83 0.06 -28.01
CA GLU A 69 39.55 0.69 -28.31
C GLU A 69 38.39 -0.11 -27.72
N ILE A 70 37.42 0.58 -27.12
CA ILE A 70 36.26 -0.04 -26.48
C ILE A 70 34.99 0.57 -27.05
N PHE A 71 34.02 -0.27 -27.41
CA PHE A 71 32.77 0.08 -28.04
C PHE A 71 31.58 -0.48 -27.25
N SER A 72 30.46 0.25 -27.23
CA SER A 72 29.14 -0.25 -26.82
C SER A 72 28.25 -0.33 -28.06
N GLY A 73 28.02 -1.54 -28.55
CA GLY A 73 27.48 -1.76 -29.90
C GLY A 73 28.38 -1.12 -30.96
N GLU A 74 27.81 -0.25 -31.80
CA GLU A 74 28.54 0.49 -32.85
C GLU A 74 29.22 1.78 -32.34
N MET A 75 28.97 2.18 -31.09
CA MET A 75 29.46 3.44 -30.54
C MET A 75 30.83 3.25 -29.87
N LYS A 76 31.86 3.96 -30.34
CA LYS A 76 33.17 3.97 -29.67
C LYS A 76 33.10 4.77 -28.37
N LEU A 77 33.33 4.10 -27.24
CA LEU A 77 33.35 4.71 -25.91
C LEU A 77 34.69 5.41 -25.65
N VAL A 78 35.81 4.72 -25.90
CA VAL A 78 37.14 5.26 -25.61
C VAL A 78 38.23 4.58 -26.46
N SER A 79 39.32 5.30 -26.71
CA SER A 79 40.60 4.77 -27.19
C SER A 79 41.68 5.06 -26.14
N LEU A 80 42.41 4.03 -25.72
CA LEU A 80 43.34 4.09 -24.59
C LEU A 80 44.73 3.62 -25.00
N CYS A 81 45.76 4.39 -24.62
CA CYS A 81 47.17 4.10 -24.79
C CYS A 81 47.99 4.70 -23.63
N GLY A 82 49.30 4.45 -23.62
CA GLY A 82 50.18 4.88 -22.53
C GLY A 82 49.97 4.11 -21.22
N ARG A 83 50.71 4.51 -20.17
CA ARG A 83 50.58 3.95 -18.82
C ARG A 83 49.59 4.74 -17.99
N LYS A 84 48.58 4.04 -17.46
CA LYS A 84 47.56 4.64 -16.57
C LYS A 84 47.69 4.12 -15.15
N SER A 85 47.59 5.03 -14.19
CA SER A 85 47.58 4.66 -12.75
C SER A 85 46.24 4.03 -12.36
N HIS A 86 46.22 3.23 -11.29
CA HIS A 86 44.97 2.64 -10.80
C HIS A 86 43.92 3.70 -10.44
N SER A 87 44.35 4.84 -9.87
CA SER A 87 43.44 5.96 -9.56
C SER A 87 42.81 6.58 -10.80
N GLU A 88 43.58 6.74 -11.88
CA GLU A 88 43.09 7.30 -13.13
C GLU A 88 42.11 6.34 -13.82
N LEU A 89 42.43 5.04 -13.85
CA LEU A 89 41.51 4.02 -14.38
C LEU A 89 40.17 4.00 -13.63
N GLN A 90 40.20 4.12 -12.30
CA GLN A 90 38.96 4.11 -11.49
C GLN A 90 38.14 5.41 -11.62
N SER A 91 38.79 6.58 -11.73
CA SER A 91 38.07 7.86 -11.70
C SER A 91 37.56 8.32 -13.07
N SER A 92 38.32 8.08 -14.14
CA SER A 92 38.02 8.67 -15.46
C SER A 92 37.70 7.67 -16.55
N VAL A 93 38.13 6.41 -16.42
CA VAL A 93 37.97 5.39 -17.48
C VAL A 93 36.86 4.41 -17.16
N ASN A 94 36.96 3.65 -16.07
CA ASN A 94 36.02 2.59 -15.70
C ASN A 94 34.55 3.03 -15.59
N PRO A 95 34.20 4.22 -15.07
CA PRO A 95 32.79 4.63 -14.93
C PRO A 95 32.03 4.73 -16.25
N SER A 96 32.73 4.94 -17.38
CA SER A 96 32.10 5.03 -18.71
C SER A 96 32.05 3.71 -19.47
N LEU A 97 32.64 2.63 -18.95
CA LEU A 97 32.77 1.34 -19.66
C LEU A 97 31.60 0.40 -19.34
N GLN A 98 30.44 0.72 -19.88
CA GLN A 98 29.23 -0.10 -19.76
C GLN A 98 28.52 -0.26 -21.10
N SER A 99 27.83 -1.39 -21.30
CA SER A 99 26.96 -1.58 -22.46
C SER A 99 25.63 -0.84 -22.28
N ASN A 100 24.86 -0.74 -23.36
CA ASN A 100 23.40 -0.55 -23.26
C ASN A 100 22.74 -1.80 -22.63
N ILE A 101 21.50 -1.62 -22.16
CA ILE A 101 20.67 -2.72 -21.62
C ILE A 101 20.53 -3.80 -22.68
N SER A 102 20.81 -5.05 -22.31
CA SER A 102 20.84 -6.22 -23.20
C SER A 102 21.77 -6.05 -24.42
N GLY A 103 22.78 -5.17 -24.30
CA GLY A 103 23.69 -4.83 -25.38
C GLY A 103 25.09 -5.40 -25.23
N CYS A 104 25.98 -5.09 -26.19
CA CYS A 104 27.31 -5.70 -26.28
C CYS A 104 28.44 -4.70 -26.06
N LEU A 105 29.48 -5.12 -25.33
CA LEU A 105 30.78 -4.45 -25.32
C LEU A 105 31.74 -5.16 -26.28
N ARG A 106 32.39 -4.38 -27.13
CA ARG A 106 33.46 -4.84 -28.01
C ARG A 106 34.76 -4.14 -27.66
N LEU A 107 35.83 -4.91 -27.50
CA LEU A 107 37.19 -4.42 -27.25
C LEU A 107 38.05 -4.78 -28.45
N SER A 108 38.81 -3.82 -28.98
CA SER A 108 39.76 -4.02 -30.07
C SER A 108 41.14 -3.54 -29.64
N PHE A 109 42.10 -4.46 -29.56
CA PHE A 109 43.50 -4.15 -29.26
C PHE A 109 44.33 -4.28 -30.52
N HIS A 110 45.18 -3.29 -30.78
CA HIS A 110 46.19 -3.35 -31.84
C HIS A 110 47.53 -2.79 -31.36
N SER A 111 48.62 -3.29 -31.97
CA SER A 111 49.99 -2.81 -31.73
C SER A 111 50.76 -2.63 -33.04
N ASP A 112 51.72 -1.73 -33.04
CA ASP A 112 52.51 -1.36 -34.21
C ASP A 112 53.77 -2.24 -34.41
N TYR A 113 54.66 -1.84 -35.33
CA TYR A 113 55.88 -2.59 -35.66
C TYR A 113 57.06 -2.29 -34.71
N SER A 114 56.98 -1.25 -33.89
CA SER A 114 58.12 -0.64 -33.22
C SER A 114 58.28 -1.12 -31.76
N LYS A 115 59.50 -1.06 -31.21
CA LYS A 115 59.75 -1.29 -29.78
C LYS A 115 60.82 -0.33 -29.29
N THR A 116 60.44 0.63 -28.46
CA THR A 116 61.42 1.37 -27.64
C THR A 116 61.43 0.90 -26.18
N GLN A 117 60.33 0.35 -25.64
CA GLN A 117 60.22 -0.18 -24.27
C GLN A 117 59.34 -1.45 -24.17
N ARG A 118 59.53 -2.25 -23.11
CA ARG A 118 58.75 -3.49 -22.87
C ARG A 118 57.50 -3.17 -22.03
N HIS A 119 56.41 -2.77 -22.69
CA HIS A 119 55.11 -2.50 -22.08
C HIS A 119 54.39 -3.80 -21.68
N ARG A 120 53.68 -3.79 -20.54
CA ARG A 120 53.08 -5.00 -19.96
C ARG A 120 51.71 -5.36 -20.54
N GLY A 121 51.06 -4.42 -21.23
CA GLY A 121 49.73 -4.60 -21.79
C GLY A 121 48.60 -4.22 -20.83
N PHE A 122 47.41 -4.80 -21.05
CA PHE A 122 46.22 -4.50 -20.28
C PHE A 122 45.56 -5.74 -19.67
N ARG A 123 44.80 -5.49 -18.60
CA ARG A 123 43.96 -6.49 -17.93
C ARG A 123 42.64 -5.86 -17.50
N ALA A 124 41.55 -6.40 -18.02
CA ALA A 124 40.19 -5.99 -17.72
C ALA A 124 39.34 -7.16 -17.22
N PHE A 125 38.32 -6.86 -16.43
CA PHE A 125 37.34 -7.84 -15.94
C PHE A 125 35.94 -7.35 -16.29
N TYR A 126 35.14 -8.19 -16.94
CA TYR A 126 33.74 -7.88 -17.21
C TYR A 126 32.83 -8.52 -16.16
N THR A 127 31.78 -7.80 -15.78
CA THR A 127 30.73 -8.23 -14.86
C THR A 127 29.37 -7.92 -15.46
N VAL A 128 28.42 -8.83 -15.27
CA VAL A 128 27.03 -8.60 -15.63
C VAL A 128 26.28 -8.13 -14.39
N LYS A 129 25.46 -7.10 -14.54
CA LYS A 129 24.57 -6.60 -13.49
C LYS A 129 23.14 -6.59 -14.00
N ASP A 130 22.24 -7.11 -13.17
CA ASP A 130 20.80 -7.05 -13.38
C ASP A 130 20.30 -5.60 -13.43
N VAL A 131 19.38 -5.30 -14.34
CA VAL A 131 18.68 -4.04 -14.41
C VAL A 131 17.44 -4.18 -13.55
N ASP A 132 17.29 -3.31 -12.55
CA ASP A 132 16.05 -3.27 -11.78
C ASP A 132 15.04 -2.40 -12.53
N GLU A 133 14.20 -3.01 -13.36
CA GLU A 133 13.19 -2.28 -14.12
C GLU A 133 12.15 -1.62 -13.20
N CYS A 134 11.97 -2.09 -11.97
CA CYS A 134 11.03 -1.49 -11.01
C CYS A 134 11.50 -0.13 -10.45
N VAL A 135 12.78 0.21 -10.65
CA VAL A 135 13.30 1.55 -10.31
C VAL A 135 12.93 2.57 -11.38
N ASP A 136 12.63 2.13 -12.61
CA ASP A 136 12.14 2.99 -13.67
C ASP A 136 10.70 3.45 -13.35
N PRO A 137 10.42 4.77 -13.27
CA PRO A 137 9.05 5.26 -13.08
C PRO A 137 8.10 4.89 -14.23
N ASP A 138 8.62 4.54 -15.41
CA ASP A 138 7.85 4.14 -16.59
C ASP A 138 7.79 2.61 -16.78
N ASN A 139 8.01 1.81 -15.73
CA ASN A 139 8.03 0.34 -15.75
C ASN A 139 6.71 -0.35 -16.14
N ALA A 140 5.71 0.42 -16.57
CA ALA A 140 4.38 -0.01 -17.00
C ALA A 140 3.54 -0.80 -15.98
N CYS A 141 4.08 -1.24 -14.83
CA CYS A 141 3.30 -1.91 -13.79
C CYS A 141 2.35 -0.93 -13.10
N ASN A 142 1.06 -1.27 -13.07
CA ASN A 142 0.04 -0.41 -12.49
C ASN A 142 0.07 -0.36 -10.95
N GLN A 143 0.36 -1.48 -10.28
CA GLN A 143 0.34 -1.54 -8.80
C GLN A 143 1.68 -1.98 -8.21
N TYR A 144 2.01 -3.27 -8.29
CA TYR A 144 3.20 -3.82 -7.67
C TYR A 144 4.16 -4.36 -8.73
N CYS A 145 5.34 -3.78 -8.84
CA CYS A 145 6.43 -4.32 -9.65
C CYS A 145 7.34 -5.19 -8.78
N ALA A 146 7.67 -6.39 -9.24
CA ALA A 146 8.69 -7.23 -8.63
C ALA A 146 9.80 -7.55 -9.64
N ASN A 147 10.99 -7.02 -9.35
CA ASN A 147 12.20 -7.31 -10.11
C ASN A 147 12.69 -8.74 -9.79
N TYR A 148 13.23 -9.42 -10.79
CA TYR A 148 13.94 -10.68 -10.67
C TYR A 148 15.16 -10.67 -11.62
N ILE A 149 16.10 -11.59 -11.43
CA ILE A 149 17.32 -11.59 -12.25
C ILE A 149 16.95 -11.81 -13.74
N GLY A 150 17.15 -10.79 -14.56
CA GLY A 150 16.87 -10.78 -16.00
C GLY A 150 15.50 -10.25 -16.41
N GLY A 151 14.74 -9.64 -15.51
CA GLY A 151 13.51 -8.92 -15.85
C GLY A 151 12.60 -8.64 -14.65
N TYR A 152 11.35 -8.25 -14.92
CA TYR A 152 10.39 -7.89 -13.87
C TYR A 152 8.99 -8.42 -14.15
N ARG A 153 8.14 -8.45 -13.12
CA ARG A 153 6.73 -8.88 -13.21
C ARG A 153 5.83 -7.92 -12.45
N CYS A 154 4.65 -7.66 -12.99
CA CYS A 154 3.64 -6.88 -12.28
C CYS A 154 2.67 -7.78 -11.52
N PHE A 155 2.20 -7.30 -10.37
CA PHE A 155 1.21 -7.96 -9.53
C PHE A 155 0.18 -6.94 -9.05
N CYS A 156 -0.98 -7.45 -8.68
CA CYS A 156 -2.09 -6.65 -8.18
C CYS A 156 -2.33 -6.92 -6.69
N TRP A 157 -2.85 -5.91 -5.98
CA TRP A 157 -3.28 -6.01 -4.60
C TRP A 157 -4.47 -6.98 -4.45
N PRO A 158 -4.67 -7.57 -3.25
CA PRO A 158 -5.82 -8.44 -2.99
C PRO A 158 -7.15 -7.77 -3.36
N GLY A 159 -7.94 -8.42 -4.22
CA GLY A 159 -9.21 -7.90 -4.74
C GLY A 159 -9.15 -7.37 -6.19
N TYR A 160 -7.95 -7.28 -6.77
CA TYR A 160 -7.69 -6.92 -8.16
C TYR A 160 -7.15 -8.13 -8.93
N TYR A 161 -7.34 -8.15 -10.25
CA TYR A 161 -6.76 -9.14 -11.14
C TYR A 161 -5.88 -8.47 -12.20
N LEU A 162 -4.78 -9.15 -12.53
CA LEU A 162 -3.84 -8.72 -13.56
C LEU A 162 -4.47 -8.94 -14.93
N GLU A 163 -4.43 -7.91 -15.77
CA GLU A 163 -4.98 -7.95 -17.12
C GLU A 163 -4.07 -8.74 -18.07
N LYS A 164 -4.55 -9.01 -19.29
CA LYS A 164 -3.81 -9.74 -20.34
C LYS A 164 -2.55 -9.04 -20.82
N ASP A 165 -2.42 -7.74 -20.55
CA ASP A 165 -1.19 -7.00 -20.83
C ASP A 165 -0.06 -7.35 -19.83
N GLU A 166 -0.36 -8.11 -18.77
CA GLU A 166 0.54 -8.48 -17.66
C GLU A 166 1.06 -7.28 -16.84
N HIS A 167 0.42 -6.11 -16.98
CA HIS A 167 0.87 -4.85 -16.39
C HIS A 167 -0.25 -4.11 -15.63
N SER A 168 -1.49 -4.14 -16.14
CA SER A 168 -2.62 -3.40 -15.59
C SER A 168 -3.41 -4.22 -14.57
N CYS A 169 -3.92 -3.56 -13.52
CA CYS A 169 -4.72 -4.18 -12.46
C CYS A 169 -6.16 -3.65 -12.47
N THR A 170 -7.15 -4.54 -12.52
CA THR A 170 -8.57 -4.14 -12.56
C THR A 170 -9.43 -4.97 -11.59
N VAL A 171 -10.69 -4.56 -11.38
CA VAL A 171 -11.62 -5.14 -10.40
C VAL A 171 -12.90 -5.66 -11.06
N ASN A 172 -13.42 -6.78 -10.55
CA ASN A 172 -14.67 -7.34 -11.07
C ASN A 172 -15.83 -6.82 -10.24
N CYS A 173 -16.36 -5.67 -10.63
CA CYS A 173 -17.40 -4.95 -9.92
C CYS A 173 -18.73 -4.87 -10.68
N SER A 174 -18.84 -5.55 -11.83
CA SER A 174 -20.07 -5.55 -12.62
C SER A 174 -21.08 -6.55 -12.04
N MET A 175 -22.32 -6.10 -11.87
CA MET A 175 -23.39 -6.90 -11.26
C MET A 175 -24.70 -6.75 -12.03
N ASP A 176 -25.42 -7.86 -12.19
CA ASP A 176 -26.80 -7.85 -12.65
C ASP A 176 -27.74 -8.02 -11.46
N LEU A 177 -28.53 -6.96 -11.20
CA LEU A 177 -29.47 -6.84 -10.09
C LEU A 177 -30.92 -6.89 -10.59
N SER A 178 -31.13 -7.38 -11.82
CA SER A 178 -32.44 -7.55 -12.44
C SER A 178 -33.36 -8.47 -11.61
N GLY A 179 -34.64 -8.09 -11.55
CA GLY A 179 -35.68 -8.79 -10.80
C GLY A 179 -35.78 -8.41 -9.31
N SER A 180 -34.92 -7.52 -8.80
CA SER A 180 -35.06 -7.02 -7.43
C SER A 180 -35.86 -5.71 -7.38
N ALA A 181 -36.88 -5.65 -6.51
CA ALA A 181 -37.73 -4.47 -6.33
C ALA A 181 -37.11 -3.38 -5.44
N LEU A 182 -36.07 -3.71 -4.68
CA LEU A 182 -35.30 -2.76 -3.88
C LEU A 182 -33.87 -3.27 -3.67
N GLY A 183 -32.94 -2.36 -3.43
CA GLY A 183 -31.57 -2.73 -3.09
C GLY A 183 -30.68 -1.53 -2.84
N THR A 184 -29.40 -1.78 -2.58
CA THR A 184 -28.40 -0.75 -2.33
C THR A 184 -27.13 -1.11 -3.08
N VAL A 185 -26.57 -0.15 -3.80
CA VAL A 185 -25.37 -0.31 -4.61
C VAL A 185 -24.37 0.74 -4.16
N SER A 186 -23.12 0.34 -4.01
CA SER A 186 -22.01 1.21 -3.66
C SER A 186 -20.87 1.03 -4.64
N SER A 187 -20.05 2.07 -4.80
CA SER A 187 -18.75 1.94 -5.46
C SER A 187 -17.92 0.86 -4.75
N PRO A 188 -17.07 0.11 -5.48
CA PRO A 188 -16.21 -0.89 -4.86
C PRO A 188 -15.29 -0.24 -3.81
N GLY A 189 -14.98 -0.93 -2.71
CA GLY A 189 -14.08 -0.43 -1.67
C GLY A 189 -14.72 0.48 -0.59
N ARG A 190 -15.98 0.93 -0.77
CA ARG A 190 -16.66 1.82 0.18
C ARG A 190 -16.83 1.17 1.58
N PRO A 191 -16.56 1.87 2.71
CA PRO A 191 -16.33 3.31 2.89
C PRO A 191 -14.92 3.85 2.57
N GLY A 192 -13.98 2.98 2.16
CA GLY A 192 -12.66 3.39 1.67
C GLY A 192 -12.69 3.95 0.24
N PRO A 193 -11.52 4.34 -0.31
CA PRO A 193 -11.41 4.83 -1.68
C PRO A 193 -11.81 3.75 -2.69
N TYR A 194 -12.43 4.16 -3.80
CA TYR A 194 -12.71 3.22 -4.88
C TYR A 194 -11.46 2.87 -5.68
N PRO A 195 -11.42 1.67 -6.29
CA PRO A 195 -10.33 1.26 -7.17
C PRO A 195 -10.06 2.20 -8.33
N GLU A 196 -8.78 2.45 -8.60
CA GLU A 196 -8.29 3.06 -9.85
C GLU A 196 -8.54 2.09 -11.02
N HIS A 197 -8.76 2.62 -12.23
CA HIS A 197 -9.09 1.85 -13.45
C HIS A 197 -10.31 0.93 -13.34
N ALA A 198 -11.26 1.27 -12.47
CA ALA A 198 -12.50 0.52 -12.33
C ALA A 198 -13.42 0.78 -13.52
N LEU A 199 -13.96 -0.29 -14.10
CA LEU A 199 -15.05 -0.24 -15.07
C LEU A 199 -16.22 -1.10 -14.57
N CYS A 200 -17.10 -0.48 -13.78
CA CYS A 200 -18.22 -1.19 -13.16
C CYS A 200 -19.51 -0.95 -13.92
N THR A 201 -20.21 -2.03 -14.26
CA THR A 201 -21.55 -1.98 -14.86
C THR A 201 -22.57 -2.60 -13.93
N PHE A 202 -23.55 -1.82 -13.49
CA PHE A 202 -24.69 -2.31 -12.70
C PHE A 202 -25.94 -2.31 -13.56
N THR A 203 -26.52 -3.48 -13.80
CA THR A 203 -27.74 -3.63 -14.61
C THR A 203 -28.94 -3.84 -13.69
N LEU A 204 -29.99 -3.05 -13.87
CA LEU A 204 -31.25 -3.13 -13.15
C LEU A 204 -32.39 -3.27 -14.16
N ALA A 205 -33.07 -4.41 -14.18
CA ALA A 205 -34.29 -4.60 -14.94
C ALA A 205 -35.43 -5.09 -14.05
N VAL A 206 -36.61 -4.51 -14.22
CA VAL A 206 -37.84 -4.87 -13.50
C VAL A 206 -38.99 -5.03 -14.51
N ASP A 207 -40.15 -5.49 -14.04
CA ASP A 207 -41.31 -5.65 -14.91
C ASP A 207 -41.69 -4.33 -15.59
N ASP A 208 -42.22 -4.43 -16.79
CA ASP A 208 -42.49 -3.31 -17.71
C ASP A 208 -43.48 -2.25 -17.19
N HIS A 209 -44.31 -2.58 -16.20
CA HIS A 209 -45.24 -1.69 -15.52
C HIS A 209 -44.62 -0.93 -14.33
N LEU A 210 -43.37 -1.24 -13.97
CA LEU A 210 -42.62 -0.62 -12.89
C LEU A 210 -41.52 0.29 -13.43
N GLN A 211 -41.15 1.30 -12.65
CA GLN A 211 -39.98 2.16 -12.89
C GLN A 211 -39.05 2.13 -11.69
N LEU A 212 -37.75 2.29 -11.96
CA LEU A 212 -36.71 2.36 -10.94
C LEU A 212 -36.52 3.81 -10.46
N VAL A 213 -36.48 3.99 -9.15
CA VAL A 213 -36.19 5.26 -8.48
C VAL A 213 -34.88 5.12 -7.72
N LEU A 214 -33.93 6.01 -7.98
CA LEU A 214 -32.59 5.97 -7.37
C LEU A 214 -32.46 7.08 -6.31
N GLU A 215 -32.15 6.70 -5.08
CA GLU A 215 -31.93 7.57 -3.93
C GLU A 215 -30.46 7.52 -3.53
N PHE A 216 -29.70 8.56 -3.87
CA PHE A 216 -28.30 8.66 -3.43
C PHE A 216 -28.24 8.88 -1.91
N ALA A 217 -27.42 8.07 -1.23
CA ALA A 217 -27.34 8.01 0.23
C ALA A 217 -25.87 8.11 0.72
N GLY A 218 -25.65 8.95 1.73
CA GLY A 218 -24.32 9.21 2.30
C GLY A 218 -23.51 10.25 1.53
N ALA A 219 -22.19 10.31 1.77
CA ALA A 219 -21.29 11.20 1.04
C ALA A 219 -21.19 10.78 -0.44
N PHE A 220 -21.10 11.75 -1.34
CA PHE A 220 -20.82 11.53 -2.76
C PHE A 220 -19.47 12.18 -3.02
N ASP A 221 -18.52 11.40 -3.52
CA ASP A 221 -17.13 11.83 -3.64
C ASP A 221 -16.52 11.09 -4.83
N VAL A 222 -16.58 11.70 -6.01
CA VAL A 222 -16.09 11.15 -7.27
C VAL A 222 -15.20 12.21 -7.94
N GLN A 223 -14.04 11.83 -8.48
CA GLN A 223 -13.01 12.78 -8.90
C GLN A 223 -13.46 13.76 -10.00
N GLU A 224 -13.21 15.05 -9.75
CA GLU A 224 -13.56 16.18 -10.63
C GLU A 224 -12.32 17.07 -10.86
N ALA A 225 -12.08 17.49 -12.11
CA ALA A 225 -10.97 18.37 -12.48
C ALA A 225 -11.26 19.86 -12.21
N GLU A 226 -10.21 20.68 -12.14
CA GLU A 226 -10.33 22.14 -12.07
C GLU A 226 -11.07 22.69 -13.31
N GLY A 227 -12.32 23.11 -13.12
CA GLY A 227 -13.21 23.56 -14.20
C GLY A 227 -14.51 22.77 -14.33
N GLY A 228 -14.75 21.76 -13.50
CA GLY A 228 -16.00 21.01 -13.43
C GLY A 228 -16.12 19.86 -14.44
N GLN A 229 -14.99 19.39 -14.96
CA GLN A 229 -14.93 18.25 -15.86
C GLN A 229 -14.77 16.95 -15.06
N CYS A 230 -15.64 15.97 -15.30
CA CYS A 230 -15.55 14.68 -14.66
C CYS A 230 -14.35 13.89 -15.16
N VAL A 231 -13.43 13.58 -14.25
CA VAL A 231 -12.27 12.71 -14.50
C VAL A 231 -12.73 11.27 -14.28
N ASP A 232 -13.33 11.03 -13.12
CA ASP A 232 -14.10 9.82 -12.84
C ASP A 232 -15.58 10.13 -13.03
N SER A 233 -16.36 9.14 -13.45
CA SER A 233 -17.76 9.41 -13.78
C SER A 233 -18.70 8.29 -13.41
N VAL A 234 -19.86 8.67 -12.88
CA VAL A 234 -21.04 7.81 -12.76
C VAL A 234 -22.04 8.24 -13.83
N THR A 235 -22.45 7.31 -14.68
CA THR A 235 -23.39 7.56 -15.77
C THR A 235 -24.55 6.58 -15.67
N ILE A 236 -25.77 7.09 -15.74
CA ILE A 236 -26.99 6.29 -15.62
C ILE A 236 -27.70 6.30 -16.98
N LYS A 237 -27.75 5.14 -17.63
CA LYS A 237 -28.35 4.93 -18.95
C LYS A 237 -29.68 4.23 -18.83
N THR A 238 -30.71 4.79 -19.45
CA THR A 238 -31.98 4.11 -19.74
C THR A 238 -32.14 3.98 -21.26
N PRO A 239 -33.07 3.13 -21.76
CA PRO A 239 -33.32 3.02 -23.20
C PRO A 239 -33.73 4.33 -23.88
N SER A 240 -34.28 5.29 -23.12
CA SER A 240 -34.79 6.56 -23.65
C SER A 240 -33.92 7.77 -23.32
N ARG A 241 -33.08 7.70 -22.27
CA ARG A 241 -32.34 8.85 -21.76
C ARG A 241 -31.07 8.44 -21.02
N GLU A 242 -30.05 9.28 -21.12
CA GLU A 242 -28.82 9.19 -20.32
C GLU A 242 -28.78 10.34 -19.31
N PHE A 243 -28.40 10.03 -18.07
CA PHE A 243 -28.20 10.97 -16.98
C PHE A 243 -26.73 10.95 -16.55
N GLY A 244 -26.14 12.13 -16.40
CA GLY A 244 -24.71 12.29 -16.08
C GLY A 244 -23.93 12.90 -17.26
N PRO A 245 -22.58 12.84 -17.23
CA PRO A 245 -21.74 12.22 -16.20
C PRO A 245 -21.84 12.97 -14.85
N PHE A 246 -21.79 12.22 -13.74
CA PHE A 246 -21.80 12.77 -12.39
C PHE A 246 -20.44 12.56 -11.72
N CYS A 247 -19.91 13.63 -11.14
CA CYS A 247 -18.67 13.69 -10.39
C CYS A 247 -18.72 14.81 -9.34
N GLY A 248 -17.67 14.97 -8.55
CA GLY A 248 -17.54 15.97 -7.50
C GLY A 248 -18.05 15.50 -6.14
N SER A 249 -18.38 16.48 -5.29
CA SER A 249 -18.87 16.24 -3.91
C SER A 249 -20.39 16.30 -3.76
N VAL A 250 -21.11 16.63 -4.84
CA VAL A 250 -22.55 16.84 -4.84
C VAL A 250 -23.24 15.71 -5.62
N PRO A 251 -24.09 14.89 -4.98
CA PRO A 251 -24.77 13.81 -5.67
C PRO A 251 -25.83 14.34 -6.66
N PRO A 252 -26.29 13.48 -7.61
CA PRO A 252 -27.44 13.79 -8.45
C PRO A 252 -28.69 14.09 -7.61
N SER A 253 -29.63 14.86 -8.19
CA SER A 253 -30.92 15.16 -7.57
C SER A 253 -31.61 13.88 -7.10
N SER A 254 -31.81 13.75 -5.79
CA SER A 254 -32.36 12.56 -5.12
C SER A 254 -33.72 12.89 -4.51
N PRO A 255 -34.79 12.10 -4.74
CA PRO A 255 -34.84 10.88 -5.55
C PRO A 255 -34.80 11.15 -7.06
N LEU A 256 -34.00 10.38 -7.80
CA LEU A 256 -33.92 10.42 -9.26
C LEU A 256 -34.93 9.42 -9.86
N LEU A 257 -35.98 9.94 -10.50
CA LEU A 257 -36.93 9.12 -11.25
C LEU A 257 -36.35 8.78 -12.64
N THR A 258 -36.11 7.49 -12.89
CA THR A 258 -35.54 7.04 -14.16
C THR A 258 -36.59 6.93 -15.28
N ASN A 259 -37.88 6.88 -14.92
CA ASN A 259 -39.02 6.63 -15.82
C ASN A 259 -38.85 5.36 -16.68
N SER A 260 -38.01 4.42 -16.25
CA SER A 260 -37.66 3.22 -17.00
C SER A 260 -37.70 1.98 -16.10
N HIS A 261 -38.11 0.88 -16.72
CA HIS A 261 -38.04 -0.47 -16.15
C HIS A 261 -36.65 -1.12 -16.34
N GLN A 262 -35.78 -0.49 -17.14
CA GLN A 262 -34.41 -0.92 -17.38
C GLN A 262 -33.45 0.26 -17.19
N VAL A 263 -32.44 0.08 -16.35
CA VAL A 263 -31.43 1.07 -16.01
C VAL A 263 -30.08 0.37 -15.97
N GLN A 264 -29.10 0.94 -16.67
CA GLN A 264 -27.70 0.51 -16.63
C GLN A 264 -26.87 1.64 -16.05
N ILE A 265 -26.07 1.35 -15.04
CA ILE A 265 -25.25 2.35 -14.35
C ILE A 265 -23.80 1.98 -14.62
N LEU A 266 -23.07 2.90 -15.24
CA LEU A 266 -21.67 2.76 -15.58
C LEU A 266 -20.84 3.65 -14.66
N PHE A 267 -19.87 3.06 -13.97
CA PHE A 267 -18.88 3.78 -13.20
C PHE A 267 -17.49 3.55 -13.80
N SER A 268 -16.79 4.63 -14.10
CA SER A 268 -15.42 4.62 -14.63
C SER A 268 -14.50 5.45 -13.74
N SER A 269 -13.35 4.89 -13.35
CA SER A 269 -12.27 5.63 -12.69
C SER A 269 -10.97 5.61 -13.50
N ASP A 270 -10.16 6.64 -13.30
CA ASP A 270 -8.85 6.82 -13.92
C ASP A 270 -7.71 6.13 -13.12
N ALA A 271 -6.46 6.45 -13.46
CA ALA A 271 -5.26 5.89 -12.85
C ALA A 271 -4.90 6.48 -11.49
N THR A 272 -5.65 7.46 -10.98
CA THR A 272 -5.21 8.28 -9.85
C THR A 272 -6.40 8.74 -9.03
N GLY A 273 -6.54 8.29 -7.78
CA GLY A 273 -7.62 8.84 -6.95
C GLY A 273 -7.68 8.27 -5.54
N THR A 274 -8.17 9.07 -4.59
CA THR A 274 -8.42 8.60 -3.21
C THR A 274 -9.86 8.86 -2.76
N ASN A 275 -10.73 9.15 -3.71
CA ASN A 275 -12.11 9.49 -3.47
C ASN A 275 -12.92 8.25 -3.03
N THR A 276 -13.86 8.47 -2.12
CA THR A 276 -14.61 7.41 -1.41
C THR A 276 -15.85 6.91 -2.15
N GLY A 277 -16.19 7.53 -3.28
CA GLY A 277 -17.19 7.10 -4.23
C GLY A 277 -18.62 7.44 -3.83
N PHE A 278 -19.54 6.51 -4.09
CA PHE A 278 -20.98 6.75 -3.96
C PHE A 278 -21.71 5.53 -3.41
N THR A 279 -22.88 5.77 -2.83
CA THR A 279 -23.91 4.75 -2.61
C THR A 279 -25.25 5.31 -3.02
N PHE A 280 -26.05 4.48 -3.66
CA PHE A 280 -27.46 4.77 -3.86
C PHE A 280 -28.30 3.56 -3.47
N LYS A 281 -29.49 3.85 -2.98
CA LYS A 281 -30.56 2.89 -2.78
C LYS A 281 -31.49 2.97 -3.99
N TYR A 282 -31.93 1.84 -4.52
CA TYR A 282 -32.94 1.82 -5.57
C TYR A 282 -34.23 1.18 -5.04
N THR A 283 -35.36 1.70 -5.53
CA THR A 283 -36.70 1.17 -5.25
C THR A 283 -37.53 1.14 -6.53
N THR A 284 -38.55 0.30 -6.58
CA THR A 284 -39.51 0.27 -7.70
C THR A 284 -40.81 0.95 -7.34
N THR A 285 -41.32 1.77 -8.25
CA THR A 285 -42.67 2.34 -8.18
C THR A 285 -43.43 2.03 -9.46
N ALA A 286 -44.76 2.07 -9.45
CA ALA A 286 -45.52 1.95 -10.69
C ALA A 286 -45.16 3.09 -11.67
N LYS A 287 -45.13 2.81 -12.97
CA LYS A 287 -45.00 3.85 -13.99
C LYS A 287 -46.22 4.77 -13.93
N THR A 288 -45.97 6.07 -13.97
CA THR A 288 -47.00 7.11 -14.04
C THR A 288 -46.94 7.79 -15.39
N CYS A 289 -48.08 8.18 -15.95
CA CYS A 289 -48.08 8.92 -17.20
C CYS A 289 -47.67 10.39 -16.98
N PRO A 290 -46.94 11.00 -17.93
CA PRO A 290 -46.48 12.37 -17.81
C PRO A 290 -47.65 13.36 -17.76
N ASN A 291 -47.48 14.48 -17.05
CA ASN A 291 -48.50 15.54 -16.99
C ASN A 291 -48.69 16.24 -18.33
N GLU A 292 -47.62 16.34 -19.12
CA GLU A 292 -47.67 16.81 -20.50
C GLU A 292 -47.89 15.60 -21.43
N VAL A 293 -49.01 15.63 -22.16
CA VAL A 293 -49.42 14.53 -23.06
C VAL A 293 -48.89 14.75 -24.47
N THR A 294 -48.99 15.98 -24.95
CA THR A 294 -48.48 16.46 -26.23
C THR A 294 -48.20 17.96 -26.11
N PRO A 295 -47.16 18.51 -26.77
CA PRO A 295 -46.88 19.95 -26.75
C PRO A 295 -48.07 20.78 -27.25
N ASN A 296 -48.23 22.00 -26.73
CA ASN A 296 -49.34 22.91 -27.08
C ASN A 296 -50.73 22.33 -26.79
N SER A 297 -50.88 21.66 -25.64
CA SER A 297 -52.16 21.14 -25.16
C SER A 297 -52.27 21.22 -23.64
N SER A 298 -53.50 21.21 -23.16
CA SER A 298 -53.86 21.11 -21.75
C SER A 298 -54.63 19.81 -21.49
N ALA A 299 -54.40 19.19 -20.33
CA ALA A 299 -55.09 17.97 -19.92
C ALA A 299 -56.04 18.25 -18.75
N SER A 300 -57.25 17.69 -18.81
CA SER A 300 -58.25 17.75 -17.74
C SER A 300 -58.81 16.36 -17.42
N PRO A 301 -58.93 15.96 -16.12
CA PRO A 301 -58.61 16.72 -14.92
C PRO A 301 -57.10 16.84 -14.66
N GLN A 302 -56.64 17.96 -14.08
CA GLN A 302 -55.25 18.12 -13.65
C GLN A 302 -55.02 17.39 -12.33
N MET A 303 -54.23 16.33 -12.38
CA MET A 303 -53.81 15.56 -11.21
C MET A 303 -52.31 15.77 -10.96
N LEU A 304 -51.88 15.61 -9.71
CA LEU A 304 -50.46 15.69 -9.33
C LEU A 304 -49.64 14.60 -10.03
N GLN A 305 -50.21 13.41 -10.20
CA GLN A 305 -49.63 12.25 -10.91
C GLN A 305 -50.75 11.38 -11.48
N TYR A 306 -50.59 10.87 -12.69
CA TYR A 306 -51.55 9.98 -13.36
C TYR A 306 -51.11 8.52 -13.26
N ARG A 307 -51.97 7.66 -12.71
CA ARG A 307 -51.77 6.22 -12.53
C ARG A 307 -52.46 5.44 -13.64
N GLN A 308 -52.11 4.17 -13.77
CA GLN A 308 -52.72 3.26 -14.73
C GLN A 308 -54.24 3.28 -14.61
N GLY A 309 -54.93 3.50 -15.73
CA GLY A 309 -56.39 3.56 -15.82
C GLY A 309 -56.98 4.97 -15.69
N ASP A 310 -56.18 5.98 -15.32
CA ASP A 310 -56.64 7.37 -15.29
C ASP A 310 -56.93 7.86 -16.71
N GLN A 311 -58.06 8.55 -16.88
CA GLN A 311 -58.52 9.07 -18.16
C GLN A 311 -58.50 10.60 -18.13
N ILE A 312 -57.95 11.18 -19.19
CA ILE A 312 -57.91 12.63 -19.38
C ILE A 312 -58.52 13.02 -20.72
N THR A 313 -58.96 14.26 -20.79
CA THR A 313 -59.31 14.96 -22.02
C THR A 313 -58.16 15.92 -22.34
N VAL A 314 -57.53 15.71 -23.49
CA VAL A 314 -56.43 16.53 -24.01
C VAL A 314 -57.03 17.56 -24.96
N THR A 315 -56.85 18.84 -24.67
CA THR A 315 -57.36 19.97 -25.46
C THR A 315 -56.18 20.75 -26.01
N CYS A 316 -56.05 20.88 -27.34
CA CYS A 316 -54.98 21.68 -27.93
C CYS A 316 -55.16 23.17 -27.56
N ASP A 317 -54.04 23.86 -27.30
CA ASP A 317 -54.04 25.27 -26.96
C ASP A 317 -54.59 26.13 -28.12
N PRO A 318 -55.20 27.29 -27.83
CA PRO A 318 -55.77 28.16 -28.86
C PRO A 318 -54.77 28.45 -29.99
N GLY A 319 -55.16 28.11 -31.23
CA GLY A 319 -54.30 28.25 -32.42
C GLY A 319 -53.56 26.97 -32.84
N HIS A 320 -53.72 25.85 -32.13
CA HIS A 320 -53.18 24.54 -32.50
C HIS A 320 -54.30 23.49 -32.64
N PHE A 321 -54.12 22.47 -33.49
CA PHE A 321 -55.13 21.42 -33.75
C PHE A 321 -54.52 20.01 -33.79
N PRO A 322 -55.25 18.96 -33.32
CA PRO A 322 -54.76 17.59 -33.28
C PRO A 322 -54.77 16.93 -34.68
N THR A 323 -53.71 16.22 -35.04
CA THR A 323 -53.46 15.79 -36.44
C THR A 323 -54.30 14.61 -36.99
N ALA A 324 -55.03 13.82 -36.18
CA ALA A 324 -56.06 12.90 -36.68
C ALA A 324 -56.93 12.28 -35.56
N GLY A 325 -58.24 12.11 -35.82
CA GLY A 325 -59.17 11.37 -34.96
C GLY A 325 -60.65 11.64 -35.27
N HIS A 326 -61.06 11.56 -36.54
CA HIS A 326 -62.44 11.82 -36.95
C HIS A 326 -63.38 10.64 -36.58
N ASN A 327 -64.38 10.93 -35.76
CA ASN A 327 -65.71 10.32 -35.83
C ASN A 327 -66.73 11.35 -35.31
N ASP A 328 -67.86 11.42 -36.00
CA ASP A 328 -68.87 12.48 -35.91
C ASP A 328 -69.50 12.61 -34.51
N ASP A 329 -69.77 13.87 -34.13
CA ASP A 329 -70.28 14.37 -32.84
C ASP A 329 -69.28 14.37 -31.66
N VAL A 330 -68.49 15.45 -31.57
CA VAL A 330 -68.12 16.26 -30.36
C VAL A 330 -66.84 17.08 -30.68
N ASN A 331 -66.93 18.40 -30.50
CA ASN A 331 -65.90 19.46 -30.40
C ASN A 331 -64.49 19.28 -31.02
N TYR A 332 -64.08 20.23 -31.88
CA TYR A 332 -62.91 20.21 -32.77
C TYR A 332 -61.52 20.41 -32.11
N GLN A 333 -61.40 20.44 -30.78
CA GLN A 333 -60.15 20.79 -30.08
C GLN A 333 -59.65 19.76 -29.08
N ASP A 334 -60.41 18.70 -28.81
CA ASP A 334 -60.13 17.78 -27.73
C ASP A 334 -60.26 16.29 -28.09
N TYR A 335 -59.42 15.46 -27.46
CA TYR A 335 -59.50 14.00 -27.56
C TYR A 335 -59.27 13.35 -26.19
N LYS A 336 -59.81 12.14 -26.00
CA LYS A 336 -59.62 11.39 -24.76
C LYS A 336 -58.40 10.49 -24.86
N SER A 337 -57.59 10.45 -23.80
CA SER A 337 -56.45 9.56 -23.67
C SER A 337 -56.47 8.85 -22.32
N VAL A 338 -55.99 7.60 -22.29
CA VAL A 338 -55.96 6.77 -21.07
C VAL A 338 -54.53 6.39 -20.74
N CYS A 339 -54.16 6.50 -19.46
CA CYS A 339 -52.85 6.12 -18.97
C CYS A 339 -52.71 4.60 -18.95
N GLN A 340 -51.83 4.07 -19.80
CA GLN A 340 -51.58 2.62 -19.88
C GLN A 340 -50.68 2.13 -18.74
N SER A 341 -50.65 0.81 -18.50
CA SER A 341 -49.72 0.18 -17.54
C SER A 341 -48.24 0.47 -17.86
N THR A 342 -47.94 0.76 -19.12
CA THR A 342 -46.60 1.09 -19.62
C THR A 342 -46.16 2.52 -19.29
N GLY A 343 -47.02 3.35 -18.68
CA GLY A 343 -46.74 4.76 -18.39
C GLY A 343 -46.88 5.70 -19.60
N VAL A 344 -47.48 5.23 -20.69
CA VAL A 344 -47.70 5.99 -21.92
C VAL A 344 -49.19 6.28 -22.10
N TRP A 345 -49.52 7.51 -22.49
CA TRP A 345 -50.87 7.90 -22.89
C TRP A 345 -51.27 7.21 -24.19
N ASN A 346 -52.51 6.74 -24.32
CA ASN A 346 -53.01 6.17 -25.57
C ASN A 346 -54.50 6.49 -25.77
N PRO A 347 -54.90 7.04 -26.93
CA PRO A 347 -54.08 7.54 -28.05
C PRO A 347 -53.32 8.85 -27.74
N ILE A 348 -52.27 9.19 -28.52
CA ILE A 348 -51.58 10.49 -28.50
C ILE A 348 -51.61 11.10 -29.91
N PHE A 349 -52.05 12.36 -30.03
CA PHE A 349 -52.05 13.13 -31.27
C PHE A 349 -51.27 14.45 -31.10
N PRO A 350 -50.30 14.77 -31.98
CA PRO A 350 -49.62 16.08 -32.02
C PRO A 350 -50.58 17.28 -32.23
N CYS A 351 -50.34 18.40 -31.53
CA CYS A 351 -51.06 19.67 -31.73
C CYS A 351 -50.20 20.65 -32.57
N ASP A 352 -50.56 20.85 -33.84
CA ASP A 352 -49.77 21.68 -34.78
C ASP A 352 -50.30 23.14 -34.86
N PRO A 353 -49.42 24.17 -34.90
CA PRO A 353 -49.81 25.59 -34.94
C PRO A 353 -50.43 26.03 -36.28
N ALA A 354 -51.36 26.97 -36.23
CA ALA A 354 -51.73 27.82 -37.37
C ALA A 354 -50.65 28.91 -37.58
N HIS A 355 -50.17 29.07 -38.82
CA HIS A 355 -48.95 29.81 -39.20
C HIS A 355 -48.91 31.36 -38.96
N MET A 356 -47.75 31.83 -38.42
CA MET A 356 -46.96 33.12 -38.52
C MET A 356 -47.51 34.48 -37.96
N VAL A 357 -46.77 35.57 -37.58
CA VAL A 357 -45.44 36.19 -37.94
C VAL A 357 -44.95 37.17 -36.80
N GLU A 358 -43.63 37.40 -36.65
CA GLU A 358 -42.96 38.44 -35.81
C GLU A 358 -43.11 39.91 -36.30
N LYS A 359 -42.92 40.90 -35.39
CA LYS A 359 -42.41 42.25 -35.77
C LYS A 359 -41.56 42.96 -34.69
N HIS A 360 -40.41 43.47 -35.15
CA HIS A 360 -39.54 44.46 -34.52
C HIS A 360 -40.11 45.89 -34.57
N ASN A 361 -40.03 46.65 -33.46
CA ASN A 361 -39.39 48.00 -33.39
C ASN A 361 -39.56 48.63 -31.99
N ALA A 362 -38.48 49.13 -31.40
CA ALA A 362 -38.51 49.96 -30.19
C ALA A 362 -37.94 51.35 -30.51
N SER A 363 -38.81 52.29 -30.81
CA SER A 363 -38.46 53.70 -31.01
C SER A 363 -39.52 54.57 -30.36
N GLY A 364 -39.19 55.20 -29.21
CA GLY A 364 -40.03 56.29 -28.67
C GLY A 364 -40.17 56.43 -27.15
N ILE A 365 -39.09 56.31 -26.33
CA ILE A 365 -39.18 56.63 -24.89
C ILE A 365 -38.16 57.71 -24.51
N GLN A 366 -38.63 58.81 -23.92
CA GLN A 366 -37.85 59.94 -23.39
C GLN A 366 -38.11 60.07 -21.88
N ILE A 367 -37.06 60.15 -21.07
CA ILE A 367 -37.14 60.30 -19.60
C ILE A 367 -36.87 61.78 -19.24
N TYR A 368 -37.84 62.45 -18.63
CA TYR A 368 -37.75 63.86 -18.25
C TYR A 368 -37.43 64.02 -16.75
N GLY A 369 -36.31 64.66 -16.42
CA GLY A 369 -35.93 65.04 -15.06
C GLY A 369 -35.73 66.55 -14.94
N ASP A 370 -36.82 67.24 -14.59
CA ASP A 370 -36.99 68.66 -14.22
C ASP A 370 -36.38 69.77 -15.11
N LEU A 371 -37.09 70.90 -15.14
CA LEU A 371 -36.99 71.99 -16.10
C LEU A 371 -35.63 72.70 -16.08
N PHE A 372 -35.05 72.87 -17.28
CA PHE A 372 -33.84 73.63 -17.61
C PHE A 372 -32.49 72.91 -17.51
N SER A 373 -32.33 71.75 -18.18
CA SER A 373 -31.15 71.47 -19.02
C SER A 373 -31.37 70.22 -19.88
N ARG A 374 -31.37 70.37 -21.21
CA ARG A 374 -31.49 69.26 -22.16
C ARG A 374 -30.18 68.46 -22.23
N ARG A 375 -30.15 67.25 -21.67
CA ARG A 375 -29.28 66.16 -22.14
C ARG A 375 -30.00 64.82 -21.98
N ASP A 376 -30.28 64.18 -23.11
CA ASP A 376 -31.02 62.94 -23.24
C ASP A 376 -30.19 61.74 -22.73
N LEU A 377 -30.74 60.95 -21.81
CA LEU A 377 -30.23 59.62 -21.48
C LEU A 377 -30.81 58.62 -22.48
N VAL A 378 -29.97 57.96 -23.27
CA VAL A 378 -30.40 56.95 -24.27
C VAL A 378 -30.46 55.58 -23.60
N CYS A 379 -31.64 54.96 -23.65
CA CYS A 379 -31.91 53.61 -23.17
C CYS A 379 -31.52 52.57 -24.24
N GLU A 380 -30.82 51.51 -23.85
CA GLU A 380 -30.44 50.42 -24.78
C GLU A 380 -31.50 49.31 -24.82
N LYS A 381 -32.14 49.01 -23.69
CA LYS A 381 -33.13 47.93 -23.57
C LYS A 381 -34.07 48.17 -22.39
N ILE A 382 -35.34 47.80 -22.56
CA ILE A 382 -36.34 47.75 -21.49
C ILE A 382 -36.90 46.33 -21.45
N ILE A 383 -37.01 45.77 -20.27
CA ILE A 383 -37.59 44.45 -20.03
C ILE A 383 -38.80 44.67 -19.10
N TYR A 384 -39.98 44.29 -19.57
CA TYR A 384 -41.22 44.30 -18.80
C TYR A 384 -41.56 42.89 -18.32
N HIS A 385 -42.34 42.81 -17.25
CA HIS A 385 -42.89 41.55 -16.78
C HIS A 385 -43.94 41.01 -17.79
N PRO A 386 -43.89 39.73 -18.21
CA PRO A 386 -44.70 39.19 -19.32
C PRO A 386 -46.22 39.16 -19.12
N GLN A 387 -46.71 39.49 -17.92
CA GLN A 387 -48.15 39.59 -17.63
C GLN A 387 -48.69 41.03 -17.63
N TYR A 388 -47.89 42.02 -18.07
CA TYR A 388 -48.32 43.41 -18.18
C TYR A 388 -49.35 43.59 -19.31
N LYS A 389 -50.61 43.90 -18.97
CA LYS A 389 -51.69 44.18 -19.93
C LYS A 389 -51.94 45.67 -20.04
N THR A 390 -51.84 46.23 -21.24
CA THR A 390 -52.22 47.62 -21.54
C THR A 390 -53.62 47.66 -22.14
N ASP A 391 -54.67 47.61 -21.32
CA ASP A 391 -55.97 48.09 -21.78
C ASP A 391 -56.78 48.67 -20.62
N ILE A 392 -56.90 50.00 -20.60
CA ILE A 392 -57.80 50.72 -19.70
C ILE A 392 -58.60 51.72 -20.53
N SER A 393 -59.74 51.25 -21.04
CA SER A 393 -60.86 52.14 -21.33
C SER A 393 -61.59 52.44 -20.00
N LYS A 394 -61.55 53.74 -19.64
CA LYS A 394 -62.34 54.48 -18.64
C LYS A 394 -63.32 53.68 -17.76
N ASP A 395 -62.92 53.28 -16.56
CA ASP A 395 -63.43 53.77 -15.26
C ASP A 395 -62.81 52.97 -14.08
N LYS A 396 -62.24 53.68 -13.10
CA LYS A 396 -61.88 53.31 -11.70
C LYS A 396 -61.46 51.87 -11.34
N ARG A 397 -60.13 51.63 -11.33
CA ARG A 397 -59.24 51.31 -10.17
C ARG A 397 -57.90 50.84 -10.75
N LEU A 398 -56.82 51.59 -10.52
CA LEU A 398 -55.48 51.23 -10.99
C LEU A 398 -54.92 50.13 -10.08
N ASP A 399 -54.73 48.94 -10.63
CA ASP A 399 -53.93 47.86 -10.04
C ASP A 399 -52.47 48.09 -10.45
N TYR A 400 -51.60 48.33 -9.47
CA TYR A 400 -50.17 48.59 -9.68
C TYR A 400 -49.30 47.35 -9.42
N ASN A 401 -49.91 46.17 -9.36
CA ASN A 401 -49.12 44.95 -9.20
C ASN A 401 -48.23 44.72 -10.43
N ASN A 402 -46.93 44.53 -10.16
CA ASN A 402 -45.87 44.25 -11.14
C ASN A 402 -45.43 45.43 -12.04
N ASP A 403 -45.60 46.67 -11.57
CA ASP A 403 -45.16 47.88 -12.27
C ASP A 403 -43.66 48.19 -12.04
N ILE A 404 -42.79 47.22 -12.36
CA ILE A 404 -41.32 47.34 -12.32
C ILE A 404 -40.75 47.04 -13.69
N ALA A 405 -39.91 47.96 -14.20
CA ALA A 405 -39.13 47.77 -15.41
C ALA A 405 -37.64 48.02 -15.12
N LEU A 406 -36.77 47.14 -15.63
CA LEU A 406 -35.33 47.31 -15.59
C LEU A 406 -34.87 48.05 -16.85
N ILE A 407 -34.18 49.18 -16.65
CA ILE A 407 -33.68 50.03 -17.75
C ILE A 407 -32.15 49.99 -17.74
N LYS A 408 -31.55 49.49 -18.83
CA LYS A 408 -30.11 49.53 -19.03
C LYS A 408 -29.73 50.83 -19.75
N LEU A 409 -28.95 51.69 -19.08
CA LEU A 409 -28.45 52.95 -19.65
C LEU A 409 -27.26 52.68 -20.57
N ALA A 410 -27.21 53.33 -21.74
CA ALA A 410 -26.12 53.16 -22.70
C ALA A 410 -24.77 53.79 -22.26
N SER A 411 -24.74 54.60 -21.19
CA SER A 411 -23.51 55.16 -20.60
C SER A 411 -23.67 55.59 -19.13
N ARG A 412 -22.55 55.76 -18.41
CA ARG A 412 -22.48 56.08 -16.96
C ARG A 412 -22.94 57.52 -16.67
N ALA A 413 -23.93 57.72 -15.80
CA ALA A 413 -24.45 59.06 -15.45
C ALA A 413 -23.52 59.83 -14.47
N LYS A 414 -23.35 61.15 -14.68
CA LYS A 414 -22.57 62.03 -13.78
C LYS A 414 -23.41 62.44 -12.57
N LEU A 415 -22.93 62.08 -11.37
CA LEU A 415 -23.58 62.39 -10.09
C LEU A 415 -23.56 63.89 -9.78
N ASN A 416 -24.65 64.42 -9.22
CA ASN A 416 -24.78 65.81 -8.77
C ASN A 416 -25.64 65.88 -7.49
N HIS A 417 -25.96 67.10 -7.02
CA HIS A 417 -26.64 67.32 -5.73
C HIS A 417 -28.00 66.60 -5.61
N ASN A 418 -28.65 66.30 -6.75
CA ASN A 418 -29.97 65.66 -6.86
C ASN A 418 -29.89 64.16 -7.20
N LEU A 419 -28.69 63.59 -7.38
CA LEU A 419 -28.48 62.18 -7.70
C LEU A 419 -27.29 61.64 -6.89
N ARG A 420 -27.57 60.98 -5.74
CA ARG A 420 -26.55 60.52 -4.79
C ARG A 420 -26.60 58.99 -4.61
N PRO A 421 -25.46 58.30 -4.53
CA PRO A 421 -25.40 56.88 -4.17
C PRO A 421 -25.53 56.67 -2.65
N ILE A 422 -26.11 55.55 -2.24
CA ILE A 422 -26.18 55.06 -0.85
C ILE A 422 -25.03 54.06 -0.63
N CYS A 423 -24.31 54.17 0.51
CA CYS A 423 -23.23 53.25 0.89
C CYS A 423 -23.49 52.59 2.26
N LEU A 424 -23.08 51.32 2.41
CA LEU A 424 -23.09 50.51 3.65
C LEU A 424 -21.77 50.70 4.45
N PRO A 425 -21.75 50.46 5.77
CA PRO A 425 -20.63 50.90 6.64
C PRO A 425 -19.51 49.85 6.86
N GLU A 426 -18.28 50.32 7.08
CA GLU A 426 -17.15 49.54 7.62
C GLU A 426 -16.26 50.31 8.65
N LYS A 427 -15.47 49.51 9.39
CA LYS A 427 -14.59 49.68 10.58
C LYS A 427 -13.92 51.04 10.89
N LYS A 428 -13.71 51.27 12.20
CA LYS A 428 -12.84 52.32 12.77
C LYS A 428 -11.68 51.71 13.57
N GLU A 429 -10.47 52.22 13.34
CA GLU A 429 -9.31 52.16 14.24
C GLU A 429 -8.84 53.59 14.54
N GLY A 430 -8.40 53.83 15.78
CA GLY A 430 -7.89 55.12 16.24
C GLY A 430 -6.66 54.94 17.12
N SER A 431 -5.65 55.78 16.91
CA SER A 431 -4.38 55.82 17.65
C SER A 431 -4.39 56.87 18.76
N MET A 432 -3.62 56.66 19.83
CA MET A 432 -3.31 57.69 20.83
C MET A 432 -1.92 57.50 21.48
N LYS A 433 -1.35 58.64 21.89
CA LYS A 433 0.08 58.98 22.07
C LYS A 433 0.79 58.54 23.37
N ASP A 434 2.12 58.64 23.30
CA ASP A 434 3.21 58.31 24.23
C ASP A 434 3.07 58.70 25.71
N LYS A 435 3.52 57.77 26.57
CA LYS A 435 3.93 57.97 27.98
C LYS A 435 5.33 57.36 28.15
N VAL A 436 6.14 57.96 29.04
CA VAL A 436 7.50 57.51 29.40
C VAL A 436 7.50 56.02 29.69
N VAL A 437 8.43 55.35 29.02
CA VAL A 437 8.35 53.95 28.71
C VAL A 437 9.30 53.18 29.65
N ILE A 438 8.77 52.23 30.42
CA ILE A 438 9.59 51.23 31.12
C ILE A 438 10.12 50.28 30.04
N ASP A 439 11.43 50.10 29.94
CA ASP A 439 12.07 49.21 28.97
C ASP A 439 12.77 48.07 29.74
N CYS A 440 12.48 46.83 29.36
CA CYS A 440 13.05 45.63 29.96
C CYS A 440 14.38 45.21 29.32
N GLY A 441 14.83 45.91 28.28
CA GLY A 441 16.02 45.57 27.50
C GLY A 441 15.86 44.30 26.68
N ASP A 442 16.89 43.96 25.92
CA ASP A 442 16.88 42.78 25.07
C ASP A 442 16.69 41.49 25.88
N PRO A 443 15.76 40.61 25.46
CA PRO A 443 15.57 39.32 26.09
C PRO A 443 16.87 38.51 26.13
N SER A 444 17.11 37.82 27.24
CA SER A 444 18.28 36.94 27.34
C SER A 444 18.21 35.83 26.29
N PRO A 445 19.33 35.51 25.62
CA PRO A 445 19.34 34.53 24.53
C PRO A 445 19.01 33.13 25.04
N LEU A 446 18.15 32.42 24.32
CA LEU A 446 17.78 31.04 24.59
C LEU A 446 18.69 30.09 23.81
N LEU A 447 19.46 29.27 24.52
CA LEU A 447 20.31 28.25 23.89
C LEU A 447 19.43 27.25 23.13
N ASN A 448 19.77 26.99 21.86
CA ASN A 448 19.01 26.13 20.94
C ASN A 448 17.57 26.60 20.68
N GLY A 449 17.33 27.90 20.82
CA GLY A 449 16.05 28.55 20.55
C GLY A 449 16.21 30.01 20.15
N GLY A 450 15.10 30.72 20.16
CA GLY A 450 15.01 32.13 19.84
C GLY A 450 13.91 32.80 20.65
N VAL A 451 13.77 34.10 20.40
CA VAL A 451 12.74 34.94 21.01
C VAL A 451 12.00 35.68 19.91
N SER A 452 10.68 35.51 19.88
CA SER A 452 9.76 36.25 19.01
C SER A 452 9.05 37.33 19.83
N SER A 453 8.86 38.52 19.24
CA SER A 453 8.01 39.54 19.83
C SER A 453 6.56 39.31 19.40
N LEU A 454 5.65 39.10 20.35
CA LEU A 454 4.23 38.87 20.08
C LEU A 454 3.43 40.18 20.08
N SER A 455 3.74 41.10 21.01
CA SER A 455 3.05 42.39 21.10
C SER A 455 3.86 43.42 21.89
N GLY A 456 3.63 44.71 21.63
CA GLY A 456 4.32 45.81 22.28
C GLY A 456 5.40 46.46 21.40
N ALA A 457 5.81 47.68 21.76
CA ALA A 457 6.87 48.39 21.06
C ALA A 457 8.21 48.05 21.70
N GLU A 458 9.18 47.49 20.97
CA GLU A 458 10.62 47.49 21.35
C GLU A 458 10.96 47.20 22.83
N ASN A 459 10.57 46.05 23.39
CA ASN A 459 10.90 45.62 24.76
C ASN A 459 10.31 46.48 25.92
N LYS A 460 9.32 47.32 25.60
CA LYS A 460 8.70 48.28 26.51
C LYS A 460 7.67 47.65 27.46
N TYR A 461 7.20 48.40 28.46
CA TYR A 461 6.23 47.95 29.47
C TYR A 461 5.04 47.25 28.83
N LEU A 462 4.65 46.08 29.36
CA LEU A 462 3.59 45.23 28.82
C LEU A 462 3.89 44.62 27.43
N SER A 463 5.07 44.83 26.85
CA SER A 463 5.49 44.04 25.70
C SER A 463 5.53 42.57 26.09
N VAL A 464 5.13 41.72 25.16
CA VAL A 464 5.05 40.28 25.33
C VAL A 464 6.00 39.65 24.32
N ILE A 465 6.94 38.87 24.83
CA ILE A 465 7.83 38.02 24.04
C ILE A 465 7.45 36.57 24.24
N GLU A 466 7.80 35.75 23.27
CA GLU A 466 7.66 34.30 23.32
C GLU A 466 9.02 33.65 23.11
N TYR A 467 9.41 32.81 24.05
CA TYR A 467 10.56 31.94 23.89
C TYR A 467 10.17 30.71 23.06
N HIS A 468 10.89 30.44 21.98
CA HIS A 468 10.66 29.25 21.16
C HIS A 468 11.95 28.46 20.99
N CYS A 469 11.86 27.14 20.89
CA CYS A 469 13.01 26.30 20.56
C CYS A 469 13.20 26.21 19.04
N ASN A 470 14.39 25.80 18.61
CA ASN A 470 14.68 25.52 17.21
C ASN A 470 14.02 24.20 16.81
N THR A 471 12.71 24.25 16.57
CA THR A 471 11.93 23.13 16.05
C THR A 471 12.39 22.78 14.63
N PRO A 472 12.40 21.50 14.24
CA PRO A 472 11.95 20.31 14.97
C PRO A 472 13.00 19.65 15.88
N TYR A 473 14.23 20.17 15.96
CA TYR A 473 15.36 19.52 16.65
C TYR A 473 15.32 19.64 18.17
N TYR A 474 14.72 20.73 18.66
CA TYR A 474 14.57 21.00 20.08
C TYR A 474 13.12 21.34 20.41
N THR A 475 12.70 20.98 21.62
CA THR A 475 11.36 21.23 22.16
C THR A 475 11.42 21.70 23.60
N LEU A 476 10.41 22.45 24.01
CA LEU A 476 10.26 22.94 25.38
C LEU A 476 9.84 21.78 26.28
N VAL A 477 10.45 21.72 27.47
CA VAL A 477 10.09 20.73 28.48
C VAL A 477 8.76 21.13 29.16
N ASP A 478 7.85 20.18 29.35
CA ASP A 478 6.62 20.28 30.17
C ASP A 478 5.48 21.22 29.73
N GLY A 479 5.33 21.52 28.43
CA GLY A 479 4.14 22.25 27.92
C GLY A 479 3.92 23.64 28.53
N VAL A 480 4.99 24.23 29.08
CA VAL A 480 4.96 25.49 29.82
C VAL A 480 4.70 26.65 28.86
N THR A 481 3.77 27.53 29.24
CA THR A 481 3.42 28.74 28.50
C THR A 481 4.64 29.68 28.44
N VAL A 482 5.11 29.99 27.23
CA VAL A 482 6.39 30.67 26.96
C VAL A 482 6.30 32.19 26.81
N ASN A 483 5.17 32.76 27.19
CA ASN A 483 4.93 34.20 27.05
C ASN A 483 5.45 34.94 28.28
N TYR A 484 6.44 35.79 28.06
CA TYR A 484 7.01 36.66 29.07
C TYR A 484 6.57 38.09 28.81
N THR A 485 6.09 38.76 29.84
CA THR A 485 5.69 40.17 29.78
C THR A 485 6.75 41.04 30.44
N CYS A 486 7.07 42.18 29.82
CA CYS A 486 7.90 43.20 30.44
C CYS A 486 7.14 43.84 31.61
N ARG A 487 7.59 43.60 32.84
CA ARG A 487 6.94 44.06 34.08
C ARG A 487 7.53 45.38 34.57
N GLU A 488 6.88 45.95 35.57
CA GLU A 488 7.23 47.26 36.17
C GLU A 488 8.64 47.31 36.78
N ASP A 489 9.21 46.14 37.12
CA ASP A 489 10.57 46.00 37.64
C ASP A 489 11.65 45.87 36.55
N ARG A 490 11.29 46.18 35.28
CA ARG A 490 12.17 46.09 34.10
C ARG A 490 12.70 44.68 33.81
N LYS A 491 11.95 43.64 34.23
CA LYS A 491 12.29 42.24 33.96
C LYS A 491 11.19 41.57 33.14
N TRP A 492 11.62 40.64 32.29
CA TRP A 492 10.76 39.70 31.60
C TRP A 492 10.26 38.64 32.58
N LYS A 493 8.95 38.51 32.73
CA LYS A 493 8.35 37.50 33.62
C LYS A 493 7.16 36.80 33.00
N ASP A 494 6.99 35.53 33.31
CA ASP A 494 5.84 34.72 32.88
C ASP A 494 4.51 35.18 33.55
N TYR A 495 3.44 34.42 33.31
CA TYR A 495 2.13 34.66 33.92
C TYR A 495 2.09 34.40 35.44
N GLN A 496 3.04 33.60 35.95
CA GLN A 496 3.22 33.30 37.38
C GLN A 496 4.19 34.26 38.08
N ASN A 497 4.68 35.28 37.36
CA ASN A 497 5.64 36.28 37.83
C ASN A 497 7.06 35.72 38.11
N ASN A 498 7.45 34.64 37.43
CA ASN A 498 8.79 34.06 37.47
C ASN A 498 9.68 34.57 36.32
N TYR A 499 10.99 34.62 36.55
CA TYR A 499 12.02 35.05 35.59
C TYR A 499 12.82 33.86 34.99
N ILE A 500 12.39 32.61 35.23
CA ILE A 500 13.18 31.42 34.86
C ILE A 500 13.03 31.12 33.37
N ILE A 501 14.03 31.50 32.57
CA ILE A 501 14.07 31.22 31.13
C ILE A 501 13.89 29.71 30.89
N PRO A 502 12.97 29.31 29.98
CA PRO A 502 12.73 27.89 29.68
C PRO A 502 13.97 27.23 29.06
N LYS A 503 14.04 25.90 29.14
CA LYS A 503 15.13 25.12 28.55
C LYS A 503 14.64 24.33 27.33
N CYS A 504 15.42 24.39 26.26
CA CYS A 504 15.22 23.59 25.06
C CYS A 504 15.85 22.21 25.23
N SER A 505 15.02 21.17 25.24
CA SER A 505 15.45 19.77 25.25
C SER A 505 15.56 19.23 23.83
N SER A 506 16.54 18.39 23.56
CA SER A 506 16.72 17.79 22.25
C SER A 506 15.64 16.75 21.95
N VAL A 507 15.08 16.80 20.76
CA VAL A 507 14.16 15.78 20.25
C VAL A 507 14.98 14.61 19.72
N CYS A 508 14.84 13.43 20.35
CA CYS A 508 15.50 12.21 19.90
C CYS A 508 14.61 11.38 18.96
N GLY A 509 15.25 10.57 18.11
CA GLY A 509 14.62 9.48 17.35
C GLY A 509 13.62 9.91 16.28
N ARG A 510 13.59 11.19 15.88
CA ARG A 510 12.63 11.72 14.91
C ARG A 510 13.36 12.37 13.74
N PRO A 511 13.83 11.58 12.76
CA PRO A 511 14.51 12.12 11.59
C PRO A 511 13.52 12.93 10.74
N ILE A 512 14.01 14.04 10.16
CA ILE A 512 13.17 14.99 9.40
C ILE A 512 12.88 14.49 8.00
N VAL A 513 13.80 13.74 7.42
CA VAL A 513 13.58 13.00 6.19
C VAL A 513 12.90 11.69 6.60
N PRO A 514 11.57 11.54 6.38
CA PRO A 514 10.89 10.30 6.71
C PRO A 514 11.43 9.18 5.82
N TYR A 515 11.57 7.99 6.41
CA TYR A 515 11.74 6.75 5.66
C TYR A 515 10.43 6.45 4.93
N LYS A 516 10.14 7.16 3.83
CA LYS A 516 9.01 6.83 2.96
C LYS A 516 9.45 5.69 2.04
N GLY A 517 8.86 4.52 2.26
CA GLY A 517 8.73 3.46 1.27
C GLY A 517 10.04 3.05 0.61
N PHE A 518 10.87 2.30 1.32
CA PHE A 518 11.84 1.44 0.64
C PHE A 518 11.30 0.02 0.75
N LEU A 519 11.06 -0.59 -0.42
CA LEU A 519 10.98 -2.04 -0.57
C LEU A 519 12.05 -2.67 0.30
N LYS A 520 11.77 -3.87 0.84
CA LYS A 520 12.66 -4.70 1.63
C LYS A 520 14.00 -4.89 0.86
N VAL A 521 14.93 -3.93 0.94
CA VAL A 521 16.11 -3.90 0.06
C VAL A 521 17.04 -5.02 0.49
N LEU A 522 17.13 -6.03 -0.36
CA LEU A 522 18.01 -7.17 -0.20
C LEU A 522 19.44 -6.72 -0.54
N GLY A 523 20.38 -6.83 0.40
CA GLY A 523 21.81 -6.50 0.18
C GLY A 523 22.30 -5.15 0.75
N GLY A 524 21.42 -4.35 1.36
CA GLY A 524 21.77 -3.08 1.99
C GLY A 524 21.85 -1.90 0.99
N ALA A 525 20.94 -0.94 1.17
CA ALA A 525 20.83 0.25 0.32
C ALA A 525 21.77 1.37 0.75
N ASN A 526 22.12 2.27 -0.16
CA ASN A 526 22.76 3.53 0.22
C ASN A 526 21.76 4.37 1.02
N ALA A 527 22.17 4.85 2.19
CA ALA A 527 21.35 5.71 3.02
C ALA A 527 21.15 7.07 2.35
N PRO A 528 19.89 7.53 2.18
CA PRO A 528 19.64 8.90 1.74
C PRO A 528 20.30 9.91 2.68
N GLU A 529 20.71 11.05 2.15
CA GLU A 529 21.30 12.12 2.96
C GLU A 529 20.33 12.55 4.06
N ALA A 530 20.82 12.78 5.28
CA ALA A 530 20.01 13.14 6.45
C ALA A 530 18.95 12.11 6.93
N SER A 531 18.89 10.90 6.36
CA SER A 531 17.93 9.87 6.78
C SER A 531 18.29 9.22 8.13
N ILE A 532 19.59 9.05 8.41
CA ILE A 532 20.11 8.41 9.63
C ILE A 532 20.96 9.40 10.45
N PRO A 533 20.33 10.45 11.02
CA PRO A 533 21.06 11.58 11.59
C PRO A 533 21.80 11.27 12.90
N TRP A 534 21.58 10.11 13.50
CA TRP A 534 22.33 9.65 14.67
C TRP A 534 23.61 8.89 14.31
N GLN A 535 23.85 8.56 13.05
CA GLN A 535 25.02 7.77 12.66
C GLN A 535 26.33 8.53 12.92
N VAL A 536 27.28 7.83 13.54
CA VAL A 536 28.66 8.30 13.73
C VAL A 536 29.60 7.37 12.99
N PHE A 537 30.56 7.94 12.26
CA PHE A 537 31.72 7.23 11.75
C PHE A 537 32.87 7.33 12.75
N LEU A 538 33.31 6.18 13.26
CA LEU A 538 34.37 6.07 14.27
C LEU A 538 35.65 5.50 13.64
N VAL A 539 36.81 6.07 13.99
CA VAL A 539 38.13 5.58 13.59
C VAL A 539 38.92 5.23 14.85
N VAL A 540 39.19 3.93 15.03
CA VAL A 540 39.83 3.33 16.23
C VAL A 540 40.83 2.23 15.82
N GLY A 541 41.89 2.60 15.10
CA GLY A 541 42.80 1.62 14.46
C GLY A 541 42.19 0.84 13.29
N GLY A 542 40.93 1.13 12.97
CA GLY A 542 40.10 0.60 11.88
C GLY A 542 38.77 1.38 11.82
N ARG A 543 37.86 1.02 10.91
CA ARG A 543 36.52 1.62 10.84
C ARG A 543 35.60 1.02 11.90
N GLY A 544 34.81 1.85 12.57
CA GLY A 544 33.76 1.46 13.50
C GLY A 544 32.54 2.39 13.39
N GLY A 545 31.47 1.97 14.04
CA GLY A 545 30.23 2.74 14.20
C GLY A 545 30.06 3.27 15.63
N ALA A 546 29.29 4.34 15.74
CA ALA A 546 28.70 4.82 16.98
C ALA A 546 27.36 5.50 16.67
N ALA A 547 26.59 5.80 17.71
CA ALA A 547 25.34 6.55 17.60
C ALA A 547 25.33 7.77 18.50
N VAL A 548 24.87 8.92 18.00
CA VAL A 548 24.62 10.11 18.81
C VAL A 548 23.42 9.83 19.72
N ILE A 549 23.57 9.95 21.04
CA ILE A 549 22.47 9.76 22.01
C ILE A 549 22.19 11.02 22.84
N GLY A 550 23.04 12.04 22.71
CA GLY A 550 22.90 13.34 23.35
C GLY A 550 23.84 14.34 22.70
N ASP A 551 23.78 15.59 23.13
CA ASP A 551 24.62 16.67 22.60
C ASP A 551 26.10 16.47 22.94
N GLN A 552 26.43 15.73 24.00
CA GLN A 552 27.80 15.43 24.41
C GLN A 552 28.12 13.94 24.54
N TRP A 553 27.24 13.05 24.07
CA TRP A 553 27.36 11.62 24.30
C TRP A 553 27.13 10.80 23.03
N LEU A 554 28.07 9.89 22.78
CA LEU A 554 27.98 8.88 21.73
C LEU A 554 27.95 7.48 22.38
N LEU A 555 27.09 6.61 21.85
CA LEU A 555 26.97 5.20 22.20
C LEU A 555 27.77 4.34 21.22
N THR A 556 28.57 3.39 21.70
CA THR A 556 29.31 2.45 20.86
C THR A 556 29.54 1.11 21.58
N ALA A 557 30.22 0.16 20.94
CA ALA A 557 30.63 -1.11 21.55
C ALA A 557 31.90 -0.94 22.40
N ALA A 558 32.01 -1.69 23.50
CA ALA A 558 33.20 -1.66 24.38
C ALA A 558 34.47 -2.15 23.67
N GLN A 559 34.33 -3.14 22.79
CA GLN A 559 35.45 -3.66 22.00
C GLN A 559 36.08 -2.63 21.05
N ASN A 560 35.37 -1.56 20.68
CA ASN A 560 35.96 -0.47 19.89
C ASN A 560 36.93 0.39 20.71
N LEU A 561 36.81 0.40 22.04
CA LEU A 561 37.57 1.26 22.95
C LEU A 561 38.61 0.49 23.78
N LEU A 562 38.71 -0.83 23.59
CA LEU A 562 39.57 -1.70 24.38
C LEU A 562 40.54 -2.49 23.51
N PHE A 563 41.83 -2.47 23.89
CA PHE A 563 42.88 -3.30 23.30
C PHE A 563 43.58 -4.08 24.41
N TYR A 564 43.56 -5.42 24.39
CA TYR A 564 44.02 -6.29 25.48
C TYR A 564 43.48 -5.88 26.88
N ASN A 565 42.17 -5.59 26.98
CA ASN A 565 41.49 -5.11 28.19
C ASN A 565 42.04 -3.78 28.76
N LYS A 566 42.80 -3.01 27.98
CA LYS A 566 43.19 -1.64 28.32
C LYS A 566 42.41 -0.66 27.46
N VAL A 567 41.93 0.41 28.08
CA VAL A 567 41.25 1.50 27.38
C VAL A 567 42.28 2.17 26.47
N ILE A 568 41.93 2.35 25.19
CA ILE A 568 42.78 3.05 24.23
C ILE A 568 42.90 4.53 24.60
N GLU A 569 43.99 5.17 24.17
CA GLU A 569 44.18 6.60 24.40
C GLU A 569 43.19 7.43 23.59
N VAL A 570 42.72 8.53 24.16
CA VAL A 570 41.67 9.39 23.58
C VAL A 570 42.11 9.93 22.22
N GLU A 571 43.39 10.23 22.06
CA GLU A 571 44.03 10.79 20.86
C GLU A 571 43.96 9.84 19.64
N LEU A 572 43.79 8.54 19.87
CA LEU A 572 43.67 7.53 18.82
C LEU A 572 42.25 7.35 18.31
N VAL A 573 41.26 7.95 18.98
CA VAL A 573 39.84 7.85 18.65
C VAL A 573 39.41 9.10 17.90
N LYS A 574 38.88 8.92 16.68
CA LYS A 574 38.27 10.02 15.91
C LYS A 574 36.82 9.71 15.61
N ALA A 575 35.94 10.67 15.86
CA ALA A 575 34.50 10.54 15.59
C ALA A 575 34.04 11.63 14.62
N TYR A 576 33.21 11.24 13.65
CA TYR A 576 32.66 12.12 12.62
C TYR A 576 31.15 11.93 12.52
N VAL A 577 30.41 13.00 12.27
CA VAL A 577 28.94 13.02 12.22
C VAL A 577 28.45 13.86 11.03
N GLY A 578 27.18 13.69 10.66
CA GLY A 578 26.50 14.61 9.74
C GLY A 578 26.82 14.41 8.26
N GLY A 579 27.29 13.23 7.86
CA GLY A 579 27.59 12.92 6.47
C GLY A 579 27.40 11.43 6.14
N ASN A 580 27.23 11.14 4.85
CA ASN A 580 27.05 9.79 4.34
C ASN A 580 28.26 9.31 3.52
N ASP A 581 29.34 10.10 3.43
CA ASP A 581 30.52 9.80 2.61
C ASP A 581 31.81 9.95 3.43
N VAL A 582 32.58 8.87 3.53
CA VAL A 582 33.85 8.81 4.26
C VAL A 582 34.88 9.80 3.69
N HIS A 583 34.88 10.07 2.38
CA HIS A 583 35.81 11.03 1.78
C HIS A 583 35.55 12.46 2.23
N LYS A 584 34.29 12.83 2.48
CA LYS A 584 33.95 14.14 3.04
C LYS A 584 34.48 14.28 4.47
N PHE A 585 34.46 13.19 5.25
CA PHE A 585 34.99 13.21 6.61
C PHE A 585 36.49 13.46 6.69
N LEU A 586 37.26 12.98 5.72
CA LEU A 586 38.71 13.23 5.63
C LEU A 586 39.06 14.72 5.51
N ASN A 587 38.13 15.54 5.00
CA ASN A 587 38.29 16.99 4.86
C ASN A 587 37.67 17.79 6.01
N THR A 588 37.07 17.13 7.01
CA THR A 588 36.45 17.77 8.18
C THR A 588 37.24 17.50 9.46
N SER A 589 37.15 18.41 10.43
CA SER A 589 37.76 18.17 11.75
C SER A 589 36.93 17.16 12.54
N PRO A 590 37.55 16.15 13.18
CA PRO A 590 36.83 15.21 14.03
C PRO A 590 36.27 15.90 15.28
N LEU A 591 35.25 15.30 15.88
CA LEU A 591 34.72 15.73 17.17
C LEU A 591 35.80 15.62 18.26
N ARG A 592 35.81 16.60 19.18
CA ARG A 592 36.72 16.60 20.33
C ARG A 592 36.20 15.68 21.42
N ILE A 593 36.95 14.63 21.74
CA ILE A 593 36.61 13.64 22.74
C ILE A 593 37.24 14.04 24.09
N ALA A 594 36.44 13.99 25.16
CA ALA A 594 36.86 14.29 26.52
C ALA A 594 37.28 13.04 27.30
N SER A 595 36.55 11.93 27.14
CA SER A 595 36.80 10.69 27.89
C SER A 595 36.09 9.49 27.27
N LEU A 596 36.62 8.29 27.51
CA LEU A 596 36.11 7.00 27.06
C LEU A 596 35.63 6.18 28.26
N HIS A 597 34.43 5.59 28.16
CA HIS A 597 33.76 4.87 29.26
C HIS A 597 33.27 3.50 28.77
N PRO A 598 34.17 2.50 28.62
CA PRO A 598 33.73 1.13 28.38
C PRO A 598 33.07 0.52 29.62
N HIS A 599 32.10 -0.37 29.41
CA HIS A 599 31.38 -1.01 30.51
C HIS A 599 32.35 -1.79 31.43
N PRO A 600 32.28 -1.62 32.76
CA PRO A 600 33.26 -2.19 33.69
C PRO A 600 33.26 -3.73 33.75
N LEU A 601 32.13 -4.37 33.39
CA LEU A 601 32.00 -5.83 33.35
C LEU A 601 32.32 -6.45 31.97
N PHE A 602 32.70 -5.64 30.98
CA PHE A 602 33.12 -6.19 29.69
C PHE A 602 34.53 -6.79 29.80
N ASN A 603 34.71 -8.02 29.31
CA ASN A 603 36.00 -8.71 29.35
C ASN A 603 36.35 -9.31 27.98
N GLY A 604 37.12 -8.55 27.19
CA GLY A 604 37.57 -8.97 25.87
C GLY A 604 38.73 -9.96 25.85
N SER A 605 39.33 -10.29 27.00
CA SER A 605 40.57 -11.08 27.06
C SER A 605 40.40 -12.60 26.87
N THR A 606 39.17 -13.14 26.95
CA THR A 606 38.89 -14.58 26.73
C THR A 606 38.54 -14.93 25.28
N GLY A 607 38.55 -13.95 24.37
CA GLY A 607 38.34 -14.13 22.93
C GLY A 607 36.92 -14.53 22.49
N ASN A 608 36.03 -14.91 23.43
CA ASN A 608 34.72 -15.51 23.12
C ASN A 608 33.57 -15.02 24.02
N ASN A 609 33.79 -14.03 24.89
CA ASN A 609 32.73 -13.48 25.75
C ASN A 609 32.46 -12.02 25.39
N TYR A 610 31.30 -11.77 24.77
CA TYR A 610 30.84 -10.44 24.36
C TYR A 610 29.82 -9.83 25.34
N ASN A 611 29.69 -10.42 26.53
CA ASN A 611 28.73 -9.94 27.50
C ASN A 611 29.08 -8.50 27.93
N ASN A 612 28.07 -7.64 27.97
CA ASN A 612 28.18 -6.22 28.28
C ASN A 612 29.06 -5.43 27.28
N ASP A 613 29.06 -5.78 25.99
CA ASP A 613 29.80 -5.05 24.94
C ASP A 613 29.18 -3.68 24.60
N ILE A 614 29.25 -2.75 25.55
CA ILE A 614 28.69 -1.39 25.47
C ILE A 614 29.67 -0.37 26.03
N ALA A 615 29.75 0.80 25.41
CA ALA A 615 30.58 1.90 25.87
C ALA A 615 30.00 3.27 25.51
N LEU A 616 30.45 4.29 26.25
CA LEU A 616 30.13 5.68 26.00
C LEU A 616 31.38 6.49 25.68
N ILE A 617 31.25 7.40 24.72
CA ILE A 617 32.26 8.42 24.41
C ILE A 617 31.66 9.77 24.80
N LYS A 618 32.35 10.48 25.70
CA LYS A 618 31.97 11.84 26.10
C LYS A 618 32.71 12.86 25.25
N LEU A 619 31.99 13.84 24.71
CA LEU A 619 32.55 14.93 23.93
C LEU A 619 32.92 16.12 24.82
N SER A 620 33.96 16.86 24.42
CA SER A 620 34.42 18.05 25.13
C SER A 620 33.49 19.26 24.91
N GLU A 621 32.86 19.31 23.74
CA GLU A 621 31.98 20.40 23.29
C GLU A 621 30.64 19.81 22.83
N PRO A 622 29.50 20.48 23.10
CA PRO A 622 28.18 20.00 22.67
C PRO A 622 28.00 20.13 21.15
N ILE A 623 27.39 19.11 20.55
CA ILE A 623 27.00 19.08 19.15
C ILE A 623 25.71 19.86 18.96
N THR A 624 25.66 20.72 17.94
CA THR A 624 24.44 21.41 17.52
C THR A 624 23.60 20.52 16.61
N PHE A 625 22.35 20.23 16.99
CA PHE A 625 21.46 19.39 16.20
C PHE A 625 20.86 20.14 15.01
N ASN A 626 20.79 19.43 13.89
CA ASN A 626 20.25 19.89 12.62
C ASN A 626 19.76 18.68 11.82
N LYS A 627 19.29 18.88 10.58
CA LYS A 627 18.75 17.77 9.76
C LYS A 627 19.71 16.60 9.56
N PHE A 628 21.03 16.82 9.59
CA PHE A 628 22.05 15.79 9.41
C PHE A 628 22.53 15.17 10.72
N VAL A 629 22.31 15.83 11.86
CA VAL A 629 22.80 15.36 13.18
C VAL A 629 21.70 15.49 14.22
N MET A 630 21.19 14.36 14.70
CA MET A 630 20.14 14.27 15.73
C MET A 630 20.35 13.05 16.61
N PRO A 631 19.96 13.09 17.90
CA PRO A 631 20.18 11.98 18.80
C PRO A 631 19.17 10.84 18.57
N LEU A 632 19.60 9.60 18.75
CA LEU A 632 18.75 8.41 18.85
C LEU A 632 18.23 8.29 20.29
N CYS A 633 16.96 7.90 20.46
CA CYS A 633 16.42 7.73 21.81
C CYS A 633 17.00 6.49 22.50
N LEU A 634 17.08 6.53 23.83
CA LEU A 634 17.36 5.35 24.65
C LEU A 634 16.06 4.57 24.90
N PRO A 635 16.13 3.25 25.10
CA PRO A 635 14.96 2.44 25.45
C PRO A 635 14.38 2.87 26.80
N ALA A 636 13.04 2.82 26.93
CA ALA A 636 12.35 2.91 28.22
C ALA A 636 12.46 1.59 28.99
N ASP A 637 12.30 1.63 30.32
CA ASP A 637 12.44 0.45 31.20
C ASP A 637 11.50 -0.73 30.84
N ASP A 638 10.37 -0.46 30.18
CA ASP A 638 9.35 -1.43 29.77
C ASP A 638 9.38 -1.78 28.27
N SER A 639 10.44 -1.40 27.56
CA SER A 639 10.57 -1.61 26.12
C SER A 639 10.50 -3.11 25.75
N LYS A 640 9.61 -3.46 24.82
CA LYS A 640 9.37 -4.86 24.41
C LYS A 640 10.16 -5.22 23.14
N TYR A 641 10.92 -6.31 23.23
CA TYR A 641 11.65 -6.92 22.12
C TYR A 641 10.81 -8.06 21.52
N GLN A 642 9.96 -7.74 20.54
CA GLN A 642 9.06 -8.70 19.92
C GLN A 642 9.71 -9.38 18.71
N THR A 643 9.72 -10.71 18.69
CA THR A 643 10.17 -11.51 17.54
C THR A 643 9.46 -11.08 16.26
N GLY A 644 10.20 -10.97 15.16
CA GLY A 644 9.70 -10.54 13.85
C GLY A 644 9.63 -9.03 13.64
N LYS A 645 9.77 -8.20 14.70
CA LYS A 645 9.84 -6.75 14.56
C LYS A 645 11.14 -6.35 13.87
N SER A 646 11.05 -5.64 12.73
CA SER A 646 12.20 -5.14 11.99
C SER A 646 12.85 -3.95 12.68
N GLY A 647 14.18 -3.99 12.78
CA GLY A 647 15.01 -2.85 13.19
C GLY A 647 16.02 -2.48 12.12
N LEU A 648 16.39 -1.20 12.12
CA LEU A 648 17.32 -0.59 11.19
C LEU A 648 18.75 -0.74 11.71
N VAL A 649 19.65 -1.21 10.84
CA VAL A 649 21.10 -1.19 11.08
C VAL A 649 21.76 -0.37 9.99
N SER A 650 22.75 0.43 10.37
CA SER A 650 23.48 1.30 9.44
C SER A 650 24.96 1.37 9.77
N GLY A 651 25.78 1.57 8.73
CA GLY A 651 27.19 1.82 8.90
C GLY A 651 28.00 1.88 7.60
N PHE A 652 29.32 2.04 7.78
CA PHE A 652 30.31 2.24 6.72
C PHE A 652 31.19 0.99 6.54
N GLY A 653 30.60 -0.17 6.84
CA GLY A 653 31.27 -1.45 6.82
C GLY A 653 31.53 -2.03 5.44
N ILE A 654 31.67 -3.36 5.38
CA ILE A 654 31.87 -4.10 4.13
C ILE A 654 30.49 -4.45 3.57
N ALA A 655 30.23 -4.08 2.31
CA ALA A 655 29.06 -4.53 1.56
C ALA A 655 29.54 -5.29 0.31
N GLU A 656 28.96 -6.45 0.03
CA GLU A 656 29.30 -7.28 -1.16
C GLU A 656 30.81 -7.58 -1.30
N GLY A 657 31.53 -7.69 -0.16
CA GLY A 657 32.97 -8.00 -0.15
C GLY A 657 33.91 -6.81 -0.36
N MET A 658 33.40 -5.58 -0.49
CA MET A 658 34.19 -4.35 -0.55
C MET A 658 33.86 -3.38 0.59
N VAL A 659 34.89 -2.68 1.10
CA VAL A 659 34.71 -1.60 2.08
C VAL A 659 33.97 -0.43 1.40
N THR A 660 32.76 -0.11 1.86
CA THR A 660 31.98 0.99 1.26
C THR A 660 32.44 2.34 1.81
N ASN A 661 32.55 3.36 0.96
CA ASN A 661 32.75 4.75 1.41
C ASN A 661 31.43 5.49 1.61
N GLN A 662 30.31 4.92 1.16
CA GLN A 662 28.96 5.44 1.35
C GLN A 662 28.28 4.75 2.53
N LEU A 663 27.52 5.52 3.34
CA LEU A 663 26.69 4.99 4.41
C LEU A 663 25.64 4.06 3.82
N LYS A 664 25.61 2.82 4.31
CA LYS A 664 24.58 1.85 3.95
C LYS A 664 23.66 1.55 5.12
N TYR A 665 22.48 1.03 4.81
CA TYR A 665 21.52 0.57 5.81
C TYR A 665 20.78 -0.69 5.35
N ILE A 666 20.28 -1.44 6.33
CA ILE A 666 19.47 -2.63 6.14
C ILE A 666 18.45 -2.76 7.28
N GLU A 667 17.29 -3.34 7.00
CA GLU A 667 16.31 -3.73 8.01
C GLU A 667 16.39 -5.22 8.31
N LEU A 668 16.53 -5.58 9.59
CA LEU A 668 16.65 -6.95 10.06
C LEU A 668 15.58 -7.24 11.12
N PRO A 669 14.85 -8.37 11.02
CA PRO A 669 13.86 -8.75 12.02
C PRO A 669 14.53 -9.29 13.27
N LEU A 670 13.95 -8.99 14.44
CA LEU A 670 14.31 -9.66 15.68
C LEU A 670 14.04 -11.17 15.59
N VAL A 671 15.00 -11.95 16.04
CA VAL A 671 14.98 -13.42 16.03
C VAL A 671 14.61 -13.93 17.41
N ASP A 672 13.82 -15.01 17.44
CA ASP A 672 13.45 -15.68 18.67
C ASP A 672 14.68 -16.12 19.48
N ARG A 673 14.63 -15.91 20.80
CA ARG A 673 15.75 -16.15 21.71
C ARG A 673 16.11 -17.63 21.78
N ASP A 674 15.11 -18.52 21.85
CA ASP A 674 15.34 -19.96 21.94
C ASP A 674 15.90 -20.49 20.63
N MET A 675 15.38 -20.02 19.51
CA MET A 675 15.91 -20.33 18.19
C MET A 675 17.37 -19.89 18.05
N CYS A 676 17.70 -18.66 18.48
CA CYS A 676 19.08 -18.18 18.41
C CYS A 676 20.03 -18.96 19.34
N SER A 677 19.59 -19.24 20.56
CA SER A 677 20.34 -20.04 21.53
C SER A 677 20.63 -21.45 21.00
N ARG A 678 19.62 -22.12 20.40
CA ARG A 678 19.79 -23.43 19.78
C ARG A 678 20.75 -23.40 18.59
N SER A 679 20.67 -22.39 17.73
CA SER A 679 21.59 -22.21 16.59
C SER A 679 23.05 -22.01 17.03
N ILE A 680 23.27 -21.27 18.10
CA ILE A 680 24.62 -21.06 18.67
C ILE A 680 25.12 -22.33 19.37
N ASN A 681 24.23 -23.07 20.05
CA ASN A 681 24.58 -24.28 20.80
C ASN A 681 24.75 -25.53 19.92
N SER A 682 23.97 -25.71 18.85
CA SER A 682 24.12 -26.85 17.91
C SER A 682 25.49 -26.87 17.22
N ARG A 683 26.09 -25.69 17.02
CA ARG A 683 27.47 -25.55 16.51
C ARG A 683 28.56 -25.96 17.51
N LYS A 684 28.24 -26.16 18.80
CA LYS A 684 29.20 -26.68 19.80
C LYS A 684 29.45 -28.18 19.64
N GLU A 685 28.48 -28.94 19.13
CA GLU A 685 28.60 -30.40 18.94
C GLU A 685 29.38 -30.76 17.66
N MET A 686 29.34 -29.90 16.63
CA MET A 686 30.04 -30.09 15.34
C MET A 686 31.53 -29.69 15.37
N ARG A 687 32.02 -29.03 16.43
CA ARG A 687 33.41 -28.54 16.54
C ARG A 687 34.22 -29.33 17.57
N HIS A 688 34.54 -30.57 17.27
CA HIS A 688 35.71 -31.18 17.89
C HIS A 688 36.98 -30.51 17.30
N GLN A 689 37.51 -29.52 18.04
CA GLN A 689 38.92 -29.44 18.44
C GLN A 689 39.63 -28.06 18.36
N PHE A 690 39.17 -27.00 17.69
CA PHE A 690 40.01 -25.77 17.61
C PHE A 690 39.41 -24.34 17.70
N HIS A 691 38.11 -24.09 17.87
CA HIS A 691 37.62 -22.73 18.22
C HIS A 691 36.38 -22.79 19.13
N LYS A 692 36.52 -22.36 20.39
CA LYS A 692 35.42 -22.21 21.36
C LYS A 692 34.37 -21.25 20.80
N SER A 693 33.12 -21.70 20.70
CA SER A 693 31.99 -20.84 20.30
C SER A 693 31.69 -19.79 21.39
N PRO A 694 31.34 -18.55 21.02
CA PRO A 694 31.03 -17.50 21.98
C PRO A 694 29.76 -17.77 22.79
N GLU A 695 29.72 -17.27 24.03
CA GLU A 695 28.60 -17.47 24.97
C GLU A 695 27.45 -16.49 24.67
N PHE A 696 26.25 -17.03 24.43
CA PHE A 696 25.01 -16.24 24.30
C PHE A 696 24.40 -16.02 25.70
N THR A 697 24.11 -14.77 26.06
CA THR A 697 23.68 -14.37 27.42
C THR A 697 22.33 -13.67 27.40
N ASP A 698 21.76 -13.37 28.58
CA ASP A 698 20.51 -12.60 28.72
C ASP A 698 20.65 -11.14 28.29
N ASN A 699 21.89 -10.62 28.22
CA ASN A 699 22.19 -9.27 27.78
C ASN A 699 22.34 -9.15 26.24
N MET A 700 21.90 -10.17 25.49
CA MET A 700 22.03 -10.26 24.04
C MET A 700 20.71 -10.71 23.40
N PHE A 701 20.48 -10.24 22.19
CA PHE A 701 19.42 -10.72 21.30
C PHE A 701 20.00 -10.94 19.90
N CYS A 702 19.22 -11.58 19.03
CA CYS A 702 19.61 -11.86 17.67
C CYS A 702 18.66 -11.15 16.71
N ALA A 703 19.18 -10.71 15.57
CA ALA A 703 18.40 -10.13 14.50
C ALA A 703 18.96 -10.60 13.15
N GLY A 704 18.09 -10.91 12.21
CA GLY A 704 18.48 -11.49 10.94
C GLY A 704 17.43 -12.45 10.39
N PHE A 705 17.59 -12.85 9.13
CA PHE A 705 16.69 -13.80 8.49
C PHE A 705 17.18 -15.23 8.74
N PRO A 706 16.30 -16.19 9.11
CA PRO A 706 16.68 -17.58 9.39
C PRO A 706 17.37 -18.32 8.23
N GLU A 707 17.12 -17.88 6.99
CA GLU A 707 17.42 -18.60 5.75
C GLU A 707 18.46 -17.85 4.85
N ARG A 708 19.03 -16.71 5.28
CA ARG A 708 19.89 -15.87 4.41
C ARG A 708 21.18 -15.38 5.06
N MET A 709 22.29 -15.42 4.31
CA MET A 709 23.59 -14.81 4.66
C MET A 709 23.61 -13.31 4.29
N MET A 710 22.92 -12.46 5.05
CA MET A 710 23.02 -10.99 4.92
C MET A 710 23.23 -10.38 6.30
N ASP A 711 24.45 -9.95 6.57
CA ASP A 711 24.93 -9.58 7.91
C ASP A 711 25.41 -8.13 7.99
N ALA A 712 25.29 -7.52 9.18
CA ALA A 712 26.07 -6.33 9.54
C ALA A 712 27.55 -6.73 9.62
N CYS A 713 28.43 -6.04 8.90
CA CYS A 713 29.78 -6.51 8.61
C CYS A 713 30.88 -5.64 9.26
N HIS A 714 32.14 -6.00 9.04
CA HIS A 714 33.30 -5.23 9.52
C HIS A 714 33.19 -3.74 9.13
N GLY A 715 33.13 -2.86 10.13
CA GLY A 715 32.98 -1.41 9.99
C GLY A 715 31.62 -0.83 10.42
N ASP A 716 30.66 -1.69 10.76
CA ASP A 716 29.39 -1.30 11.42
C ASP A 716 29.44 -1.53 12.95
N SER A 717 30.55 -2.09 13.45
CA SER A 717 30.81 -2.43 14.86
C SER A 717 30.57 -1.24 15.79
N GLY A 718 29.65 -1.36 16.73
CA GLY A 718 29.31 -0.29 17.66
C GLY A 718 28.32 0.73 17.13
N GLY A 719 27.77 0.56 15.92
CA GLY A 719 26.61 1.31 15.46
C GLY A 719 25.36 1.02 16.30
N ALA A 720 24.18 1.46 15.84
CA ALA A 720 22.91 1.19 16.51
C ALA A 720 22.03 0.25 15.68
N PHE A 721 21.42 -0.73 16.35
CA PHE A 721 20.21 -1.40 15.90
C PHE A 721 19.02 -0.58 16.40
N ALA A 722 18.38 0.17 15.51
CA ALA A 722 17.32 1.11 15.84
C ALA A 722 15.93 0.52 15.57
N LEU A 723 15.11 0.39 16.61
CA LEU A 723 13.70 0.02 16.46
C LEU A 723 12.82 1.26 16.38
N LYS A 724 11.74 1.15 15.60
CA LYS A 724 10.73 2.21 15.45
C LYS A 724 9.47 1.88 16.24
N GLU A 725 8.92 2.87 16.93
CA GLU A 725 7.61 2.82 17.59
C GLU A 725 6.99 4.22 17.64
N ASN A 726 5.73 4.36 17.23
CA ASN A 726 5.01 5.65 17.21
C ASN A 726 5.80 6.80 16.54
N GLU A 727 6.38 6.54 15.37
CA GLU A 727 7.24 7.49 14.63
C GLU A 727 8.51 7.96 15.37
N ARG A 728 8.97 7.20 16.37
CA ARG A 728 10.20 7.46 17.12
C ARG A 728 11.14 6.25 17.09
N TYR A 729 12.40 6.50 16.75
CA TYR A 729 13.48 5.52 16.75
C TYR A 729 14.22 5.51 18.08
N TRP A 730 14.58 4.31 18.55
CA TRP A 730 15.36 4.12 19.76
C TRP A 730 16.41 3.02 19.59
N ALA A 731 17.52 3.16 20.33
CA ALA A 731 18.67 2.26 20.29
C ALA A 731 18.35 0.95 21.02
N ALA A 732 17.86 -0.04 20.28
CA ALA A 732 17.46 -1.32 20.86
C ALA A 732 18.64 -2.26 21.08
N GLY A 733 19.70 -2.15 20.27
CA GLY A 733 20.93 -2.91 20.45
C GLY A 733 22.15 -2.26 19.81
N ILE A 734 23.31 -2.84 20.08
CA ILE A 734 24.61 -2.42 19.56
C ILE A 734 25.19 -3.62 18.81
N PRO A 735 25.35 -3.57 17.48
CA PRO A 735 25.97 -4.65 16.74
C PRO A 735 27.43 -4.78 17.17
N PRO A 736 27.89 -5.97 17.61
CA PRO A 736 29.31 -6.18 17.83
C PRO A 736 30.07 -6.13 16.48
N CYS A 737 31.38 -5.88 16.52
CA CYS A 737 32.31 -6.29 15.45
C CYS A 737 31.98 -7.73 15.09
N ALA A 738 31.79 -8.01 13.78
CA ALA A 738 31.25 -9.25 13.23
C ALA A 738 32.03 -10.52 13.63
N LEU A 739 31.92 -10.93 14.89
CA LEU A 739 32.30 -12.22 15.43
C LEU A 739 31.07 -13.09 15.71
N PHE A 740 29.86 -12.51 15.64
CA PHE A 740 28.57 -13.21 15.49
C PHE A 740 28.01 -13.01 14.08
N CYS A 741 28.86 -13.22 13.09
CA CYS A 741 28.43 -13.77 11.83
C CYS A 741 28.54 -15.30 12.00
N PRO A 742 27.53 -16.12 11.64
CA PRO A 742 27.74 -17.54 11.46
C PRO A 742 28.69 -17.86 10.29
N CYS A 743 29.53 -16.91 9.84
CA CYS A 743 30.60 -17.04 8.85
C CYS A 743 31.82 -16.13 9.18
N ARG A 744 32.58 -16.47 10.24
CA ARG A 744 34.03 -16.60 10.02
C ARG A 744 34.27 -18.05 9.63
N PRO A 745 34.44 -18.33 8.33
CA PRO A 745 35.58 -17.78 7.59
C PRO A 745 35.23 -17.32 6.16
N LEU A 746 34.48 -16.23 5.92
CA LEU A 746 34.22 -15.78 4.54
C LEU A 746 34.21 -14.24 4.38
N CYS A 747 35.39 -13.63 4.48
CA CYS A 747 35.78 -12.56 3.54
C CYS A 747 36.12 -13.22 2.17
N PRO A 748 36.28 -12.50 1.05
CA PRO A 748 36.56 -13.11 -0.25
C PRO A 748 37.91 -13.85 -0.24
N CYS A 749 37.87 -15.12 0.17
CA CYS A 749 38.85 -16.17 0.00
C CYS A 749 38.09 -17.50 -0.01
N TRP A 750 37.13 -17.72 -0.93
CA TRP A 750 36.66 -19.08 -1.22
C TRP A 750 37.72 -19.88 -2.00
N GLY A 751 39.01 -19.55 -1.82
CA GLY A 751 40.15 -20.11 -2.52
C GLY A 751 40.89 -21.10 -1.64
N VAL A 752 41.16 -22.30 -2.15
CA VAL A 752 42.09 -23.27 -1.56
C VAL A 752 43.34 -23.26 -2.41
N GLU A 753 44.48 -23.05 -1.76
CA GLU A 753 45.78 -23.05 -2.39
C GLU A 753 46.67 -24.09 -1.71
N SER A 754 47.51 -24.77 -2.50
CA SER A 754 48.56 -25.60 -1.94
C SER A 754 49.51 -24.73 -1.09
N PRO A 755 50.08 -25.27 0.01
CA PRO A 755 51.04 -24.53 0.82
C PRO A 755 52.17 -23.95 -0.03
N GLY A 756 52.46 -22.65 0.08
CA GLY A 756 53.56 -22.03 -0.67
C GLY A 756 53.26 -21.64 -2.12
N TYR A 757 52.03 -21.84 -2.62
CA TYR A 757 51.58 -21.31 -3.92
C TYR A 757 51.81 -19.78 -4.04
N PRO A 758 52.24 -19.24 -5.20
CA PRO A 758 52.65 -19.95 -6.42
C PRO A 758 54.15 -20.33 -6.44
N TRP A 759 54.86 -20.14 -5.33
CA TRP A 759 56.30 -20.30 -5.20
C TRP A 759 56.74 -21.76 -4.98
N GLY A 760 55.76 -22.65 -4.81
CA GLY A 760 55.89 -24.10 -4.71
C GLY A 760 55.67 -24.64 -3.31
N TYR A 761 55.33 -25.92 -3.25
CA TYR A 761 54.88 -26.59 -2.02
C TYR A 761 56.00 -27.40 -1.34
N PRO A 762 55.98 -27.52 0.00
CA PRO A 762 56.99 -28.26 0.73
C PRO A 762 56.87 -29.77 0.52
N ASN A 763 57.97 -30.49 0.73
CA ASN A 763 58.00 -31.96 0.73
C ASN A 763 57.24 -32.51 1.96
N GLU A 764 56.68 -33.71 1.84
CA GLU A 764 55.90 -34.39 2.88
C GLU A 764 54.70 -33.58 3.42
N ALA A 765 54.16 -32.67 2.59
CA ALA A 765 53.12 -31.76 3.00
C ALA A 765 51.75 -32.41 2.89
N LYS A 766 51.12 -32.70 4.03
CA LYS A 766 49.72 -33.16 4.07
C LYS A 766 48.77 -32.04 4.50
N ARG A 767 47.72 -31.82 3.72
CA ARG A 767 46.65 -30.85 4.04
C ARG A 767 45.29 -31.36 3.59
N ASP A 768 44.33 -31.29 4.50
CA ASP A 768 42.93 -31.62 4.24
C ASP A 768 42.07 -30.35 4.38
N TRP A 769 41.14 -30.15 3.45
CA TRP A 769 40.12 -29.11 3.52
C TRP A 769 38.76 -29.72 3.26
N GLU A 770 37.81 -29.52 4.15
CA GLU A 770 36.42 -29.93 3.95
C GLU A 770 35.52 -28.71 3.98
N ARG A 771 34.57 -28.65 3.06
CA ARG A 771 33.58 -27.59 2.95
C ARG A 771 32.22 -28.18 2.67
N CYS A 772 31.22 -27.68 3.38
CA CYS A 772 29.83 -28.04 3.15
C CYS A 772 29.03 -26.78 2.85
N ALA A 773 28.17 -26.88 1.84
CA ALA A 773 27.10 -25.92 1.63
C ALA A 773 25.97 -26.13 2.65
N PRO A 774 25.14 -25.11 2.90
CA PRO A 774 23.89 -25.28 3.62
C PRO A 774 22.99 -26.35 2.93
N PRO A 775 22.05 -26.97 3.66
CA PRO A 775 21.00 -27.81 3.05
C PRO A 775 20.29 -27.08 1.90
N GLY A 776 19.85 -27.80 0.86
CA GLY A 776 19.21 -27.23 -0.34
C GLY A 776 20.19 -26.66 -1.38
N HIS A 777 21.50 -26.87 -1.21
CA HIS A 777 22.51 -26.34 -2.12
C HIS A 777 23.55 -27.36 -2.55
N VAL A 778 24.11 -27.16 -3.74
CA VAL A 778 25.23 -27.94 -4.28
C VAL A 778 26.50 -27.08 -4.30
N LEU A 779 27.59 -27.62 -3.77
CA LEU A 779 28.92 -27.03 -3.91
C LEU A 779 29.52 -27.42 -5.26
N TYR A 780 30.04 -26.44 -5.98
CA TYR A 780 30.89 -26.62 -7.14
C TYR A 780 32.31 -26.19 -6.78
N LEU A 781 33.31 -26.96 -7.20
CA LEU A 781 34.72 -26.62 -7.04
C LEU A 781 35.35 -26.36 -8.41
N THR A 782 35.96 -25.18 -8.55
CA THR A 782 36.64 -24.77 -9.77
C THR A 782 38.13 -24.68 -9.51
N LEU A 783 38.91 -25.59 -10.10
CA LEU A 783 40.36 -25.46 -10.20
C LEU A 783 40.71 -24.44 -11.27
N THR A 784 41.55 -23.47 -10.92
CA THR A 784 42.09 -22.48 -11.88
C THR A 784 43.56 -22.63 -12.15
N HIS A 785 44.27 -23.35 -11.29
CA HIS A 785 45.66 -23.68 -11.50
C HIS A 785 45.97 -25.03 -10.86
N LEU A 786 46.72 -25.88 -11.56
CA LEU A 786 47.19 -27.17 -11.07
C LEU A 786 48.52 -27.51 -11.75
N ASP A 787 49.58 -27.57 -10.95
CA ASP A 787 50.96 -27.89 -11.34
C ASP A 787 51.61 -28.61 -10.17
N LEU A 788 51.43 -29.93 -10.11
CA LEU A 788 52.03 -30.85 -9.13
C LEU A 788 53.05 -31.77 -9.81
N GLU A 789 53.87 -32.47 -9.03
CA GLU A 789 54.74 -33.54 -9.58
C GLU A 789 53.87 -34.60 -10.27
N ASP A 790 54.30 -35.06 -11.43
CA ASP A 790 53.55 -36.03 -12.24
C ASP A 790 54.03 -37.45 -11.95
N SER A 791 53.09 -38.38 -11.75
CA SER A 791 53.38 -39.79 -11.49
C SER A 791 52.22 -40.67 -11.97
N ASP A 792 52.52 -41.92 -12.34
CA ASP A 792 51.49 -42.88 -12.74
C ASP A 792 50.52 -43.11 -11.58
N GLY A 793 49.25 -42.72 -11.77
CA GLY A 793 48.22 -42.84 -10.73
C GLY A 793 48.27 -41.77 -9.63
N CYS A 794 49.11 -40.74 -9.77
CA CYS A 794 49.31 -39.68 -8.77
C CYS A 794 49.76 -40.24 -7.41
N GLU A 795 50.71 -41.16 -7.41
CA GLU A 795 51.22 -41.81 -6.18
C GLU A 795 52.26 -40.98 -5.41
N HIS A 796 52.87 -39.98 -6.06
CA HIS A 796 53.85 -39.08 -5.45
C HIS A 796 53.15 -37.87 -4.81
N ASP A 797 52.78 -36.90 -5.65
CA ASP A 797 52.08 -35.69 -5.25
C ASP A 797 50.68 -35.69 -5.82
N ALA A 798 49.66 -35.59 -4.96
CA ALA A 798 48.29 -35.65 -5.41
C ALA A 798 47.37 -34.67 -4.67
N LEU A 799 46.41 -34.15 -5.43
CA LEU A 799 45.20 -33.51 -4.93
C LEU A 799 44.02 -34.45 -5.17
N GLU A 800 43.52 -35.05 -4.10
CA GLU A 800 42.32 -35.88 -4.11
C GLU A 800 41.09 -35.08 -3.71
N ILE A 801 39.97 -35.27 -4.42
CA ILE A 801 38.72 -34.56 -4.19
C ILE A 801 37.60 -35.58 -3.97
N PHE A 802 36.79 -35.37 -2.94
CA PHE A 802 35.71 -36.26 -2.50
C PHE A 802 34.40 -35.47 -2.37
N SER A 803 33.27 -36.13 -2.66
CA SER A 803 31.93 -35.72 -2.28
C SER A 803 31.42 -36.68 -1.22
N GLY A 804 31.28 -36.22 0.02
CA GLY A 804 31.06 -37.11 1.17
C GLY A 804 32.14 -38.19 1.25
N GLU A 805 31.73 -39.46 1.23
CA GLU A 805 32.63 -40.63 1.25
C GLU A 805 33.10 -41.07 -0.15
N VAL A 806 32.60 -40.45 -1.23
CA VAL A 806 32.89 -40.84 -2.62
C VAL A 806 34.07 -40.03 -3.16
N LYS A 807 35.14 -40.70 -3.59
CA LYS A 807 36.26 -40.04 -4.29
C LYS A 807 35.86 -39.67 -5.72
N LEU A 808 35.85 -38.37 -6.03
CA LEU A 808 35.54 -37.84 -7.36
C LEU A 808 36.74 -37.96 -8.30
N VAL A 809 37.92 -37.50 -7.87
CA VAL A 809 39.13 -37.49 -8.71
C VAL A 809 40.41 -37.47 -7.87
N SER A 810 41.51 -37.96 -8.45
CA SER A 810 42.88 -37.73 -7.98
C SER A 810 43.65 -37.01 -9.10
N LEU A 811 44.31 -35.90 -8.76
CA LEU A 811 44.92 -34.98 -9.73
C LEU A 811 46.40 -34.74 -9.40
N CYS A 812 47.24 -34.84 -10.43
CA CYS A 812 48.68 -34.56 -10.40
C CYS A 812 49.16 -34.03 -11.76
N GLY A 813 50.44 -33.68 -11.86
CA GLY A 813 51.03 -33.11 -13.07
C GLY A 813 50.55 -31.67 -13.35
N ARG A 814 50.94 -31.14 -14.51
CA ARG A 814 50.53 -29.81 -14.99
C ARG A 814 49.32 -29.90 -15.89
N LYS A 815 48.23 -29.21 -15.53
CA LYS A 815 47.01 -29.16 -16.35
C LYS A 815 46.84 -27.80 -17.02
N SER A 816 46.48 -27.82 -18.30
CA SER A 816 46.17 -26.59 -19.04
C SER A 816 44.80 -26.03 -18.63
N ARG A 817 44.56 -24.75 -18.90
CA ARG A 817 43.27 -24.11 -18.60
C ARG A 817 42.10 -24.81 -19.29
N ASP A 818 42.30 -25.22 -20.54
CA ASP A 818 41.27 -25.87 -21.35
C ASP A 818 40.96 -27.28 -20.82
N GLU A 819 41.97 -28.01 -20.36
CA GLU A 819 41.80 -29.33 -19.73
C GLU A 819 41.05 -29.18 -18.39
N LEU A 820 41.42 -28.19 -17.55
CA LEU A 820 40.72 -27.92 -16.30
C LEU A 820 39.24 -27.57 -16.54
N GLN A 821 38.91 -26.78 -17.57
CA GLN A 821 37.55 -26.35 -17.86
C GLN A 821 36.68 -27.42 -18.53
N SER A 822 37.24 -28.23 -19.43
CA SER A 822 36.48 -29.17 -20.26
C SER A 822 36.35 -30.56 -19.65
N SER A 823 37.34 -31.04 -18.90
CA SER A 823 37.35 -32.42 -18.38
C SER A 823 37.31 -32.50 -16.85
N VAL A 824 37.96 -31.58 -16.13
CA VAL A 824 38.09 -31.67 -14.67
C VAL A 824 36.94 -30.97 -13.95
N ASN A 825 36.83 -29.64 -14.04
CA ASN A 825 35.88 -28.82 -13.28
C ASN A 825 34.39 -29.22 -13.41
N PRO A 826 33.87 -29.64 -14.58
CA PRO A 826 32.46 -30.03 -14.71
C PRO A 826 32.04 -31.21 -13.82
N SER A 827 33.00 -32.03 -13.40
CA SER A 827 32.77 -33.20 -12.55
C SER A 827 32.92 -32.93 -11.05
N LEU A 828 33.40 -31.73 -10.66
CA LEU A 828 33.73 -31.37 -9.29
C LEU A 828 32.56 -30.69 -8.59
N GLN A 829 31.53 -31.46 -8.26
CA GLN A 829 30.37 -31.00 -7.51
C GLN A 829 30.06 -31.93 -6.34
N SER A 830 29.47 -31.40 -5.27
CA SER A 830 28.96 -32.22 -4.17
C SER A 830 27.69 -32.96 -4.58
N ASP A 831 27.40 -34.02 -3.86
CA ASP A 831 26.08 -34.64 -3.80
C ASP A 831 25.10 -33.78 -2.96
N ILE A 832 23.89 -34.31 -2.70
CA ILE A 832 22.83 -33.65 -1.93
C ILE A 832 23.19 -33.36 -0.47
N SER A 833 24.29 -33.93 0.07
CA SER A 833 24.80 -33.56 1.39
C SER A 833 25.45 -32.18 1.39
N GLY A 834 25.77 -31.65 0.21
CA GLY A 834 26.37 -30.33 0.03
C GLY A 834 27.87 -30.29 0.35
N CYS A 835 28.54 -31.41 0.64
CA CYS A 835 29.93 -31.43 1.12
C CYS A 835 30.96 -31.86 0.07
N LEU A 836 32.07 -31.11 -0.03
CA LEU A 836 33.28 -31.47 -0.76
C LEU A 836 34.50 -31.48 0.16
N ARG A 837 35.34 -32.51 0.05
CA ARG A 837 36.61 -32.65 0.77
C ARG A 837 37.78 -32.74 -0.20
N LEU A 838 38.83 -31.97 0.05
CA LEU A 838 40.08 -31.93 -0.70
C LEU A 838 41.20 -32.44 0.21
N SER A 839 42.01 -33.37 -0.28
CA SER A 839 43.18 -33.91 0.42
C SER A 839 44.39 -33.76 -0.47
N PHE A 840 45.34 -32.94 -0.05
CA PHE A 840 46.63 -32.76 -0.72
C PHE A 840 47.72 -33.48 0.06
N HIS A 841 48.58 -34.21 -0.66
CA HIS A 841 49.80 -34.80 -0.14
C HIS A 841 50.94 -34.62 -1.13
N SER A 842 52.15 -34.43 -0.60
CA SER A 842 53.39 -34.47 -1.37
C SER A 842 54.40 -35.46 -0.78
N ASP A 843 55.33 -35.93 -1.60
CA ASP A 843 56.38 -36.88 -1.25
C ASP A 843 57.69 -36.18 -0.79
N TYR A 844 58.79 -36.94 -0.69
CA TYR A 844 60.09 -36.42 -0.25
C TYR A 844 60.90 -35.71 -1.37
N SER A 845 60.43 -35.70 -2.61
CA SER A 845 61.22 -35.47 -3.84
C SER A 845 60.79 -34.31 -4.73
N ASN A 846 60.43 -33.15 -4.17
CA ASN A 846 60.16 -31.95 -4.98
C ASN A 846 61.43 -31.26 -5.53
N THR A 847 62.15 -31.95 -6.43
CA THR A 847 63.42 -31.49 -7.02
C THR A 847 63.24 -30.43 -8.12
N GLN A 848 62.02 -30.29 -8.64
CA GLN A 848 61.60 -29.29 -9.64
C GLN A 848 60.64 -28.28 -8.97
N ARG A 849 60.76 -26.97 -9.25
CA ARG A 849 59.82 -25.98 -8.67
C ARG A 849 58.45 -26.08 -9.33
N HIS A 850 57.58 -26.91 -8.79
CA HIS A 850 56.16 -26.97 -9.14
C HIS A 850 55.39 -25.88 -8.39
N SER A 851 54.51 -25.16 -9.08
CA SER A 851 53.83 -23.98 -8.51
C SER A 851 52.67 -24.33 -7.57
N GLY A 852 52.16 -25.57 -7.61
CA GLY A 852 51.09 -26.05 -6.75
C GLY A 852 49.71 -25.92 -7.38
N PHE A 853 48.65 -25.76 -6.57
CA PHE A 853 47.29 -25.62 -7.06
C PHE A 853 46.54 -24.44 -6.44
N ARG A 854 45.53 -23.97 -7.17
CA ARG A 854 44.56 -22.97 -6.73
C ARG A 854 43.17 -23.36 -7.19
N ALA A 855 42.26 -23.52 -6.24
CA ALA A 855 40.87 -23.87 -6.47
C ALA A 855 39.96 -22.87 -5.78
N PHE A 856 38.71 -22.74 -6.23
CA PHE A 856 37.69 -22.00 -5.49
C PHE A 856 36.35 -22.70 -5.50
N TYR A 857 35.61 -22.53 -4.41
CA TYR A 857 34.26 -23.06 -4.29
C TYR A 857 33.24 -22.02 -4.77
N THR A 858 32.16 -22.49 -5.39
CA THR A 858 30.93 -21.74 -5.67
C THR A 858 29.74 -22.54 -5.15
N VAL A 859 28.69 -21.86 -4.73
CA VAL A 859 27.45 -22.49 -4.26
C VAL A 859 26.37 -22.21 -5.29
N LYS A 860 25.56 -23.22 -5.59
CA LYS A 860 24.33 -23.03 -6.35
C LYS A 860 23.15 -23.59 -5.56
N ASP A 861 22.06 -22.83 -5.58
CA ASP A 861 20.77 -23.21 -5.05
C ASP A 861 20.15 -24.35 -5.87
N VAL A 862 19.48 -25.30 -5.20
CA VAL A 862 18.65 -26.31 -5.84
C VAL A 862 17.24 -25.74 -5.95
N ASP A 863 16.62 -25.77 -7.13
CA ASP A 863 15.24 -25.34 -7.28
C ASP A 863 14.31 -26.53 -7.00
N GLU A 864 13.88 -26.69 -5.76
CA GLU A 864 13.03 -27.81 -5.36
C GLU A 864 11.59 -27.70 -5.89
N CYS A 865 11.16 -26.52 -6.37
CA CYS A 865 9.85 -26.33 -6.99
C CYS A 865 9.75 -26.96 -8.39
N VAL A 866 10.87 -27.41 -8.96
CA VAL A 866 10.92 -28.10 -10.26
C VAL A 866 10.72 -29.62 -10.11
N ASP A 867 10.88 -30.16 -8.90
CA ASP A 867 10.73 -31.60 -8.62
C ASP A 867 9.27 -31.97 -8.27
N PRO A 868 8.60 -32.85 -9.04
CA PRO A 868 7.22 -33.24 -8.78
C PRO A 868 7.02 -34.05 -7.48
N ASP A 869 8.05 -34.69 -6.93
CA ASP A 869 7.94 -35.49 -5.70
C ASP A 869 8.08 -34.64 -4.41
N ASN A 870 8.57 -33.40 -4.52
CA ASN A 870 8.72 -32.42 -3.42
C ASN A 870 7.67 -31.29 -3.49
N ALA A 871 6.62 -31.45 -4.30
CA ALA A 871 5.73 -30.36 -4.70
C ALA A 871 4.76 -29.90 -3.60
N CYS A 872 4.63 -28.57 -3.48
CA CYS A 872 3.60 -27.90 -2.69
C CYS A 872 2.19 -28.17 -3.21
N ASN A 873 1.22 -28.28 -2.31
CA ASN A 873 -0.17 -28.56 -2.67
C ASN A 873 -0.82 -27.48 -3.55
N GLN A 874 -0.42 -26.21 -3.40
CA GLN A 874 -1.00 -25.09 -4.14
C GLN A 874 0.07 -24.21 -4.81
N TYR A 875 0.86 -23.50 -4.01
CA TYR A 875 1.86 -22.58 -4.52
C TYR A 875 3.22 -22.89 -3.90
N CYS A 876 4.25 -23.04 -4.73
CA CYS A 876 5.64 -23.25 -4.31
C CYS A 876 6.44 -21.99 -4.63
N ALA A 877 7.15 -21.45 -3.63
CA ALA A 877 8.16 -20.43 -3.87
C ALA A 877 9.53 -20.99 -3.52
N ASN A 878 10.40 -21.08 -4.53
CA ASN A 878 11.79 -21.40 -4.36
C ASN A 878 12.54 -20.20 -3.77
N TYR A 879 13.41 -20.44 -2.80
CA TYR A 879 14.34 -19.46 -2.25
C TYR A 879 15.73 -20.06 -2.13
N ILE A 880 16.74 -19.20 -2.05
CA ILE A 880 18.12 -19.65 -1.88
C ILE A 880 18.24 -20.45 -0.57
N GLY A 881 18.38 -21.78 -0.67
CA GLY A 881 18.48 -22.74 0.43
C GLY A 881 17.24 -23.55 0.76
N GLY A 882 16.22 -23.51 -0.09
CA GLY A 882 15.05 -24.38 0.02
C GLY A 882 13.80 -23.77 -0.61
N TYR A 883 12.64 -24.33 -0.31
CA TYR A 883 11.36 -23.88 -0.84
C TYR A 883 10.33 -23.76 0.27
N ARG A 884 9.28 -22.96 0.03
CA ARG A 884 8.15 -22.83 0.98
C ARG A 884 6.86 -22.88 0.19
N CYS A 885 5.92 -23.63 0.74
CA CYS A 885 4.58 -23.73 0.22
C CYS A 885 3.70 -22.63 0.78
N PHE A 886 2.87 -22.05 -0.06
CA PHE A 886 1.86 -21.08 0.33
C PHE A 886 0.49 -21.55 -0.14
N CYS A 887 -0.52 -21.05 0.56
CA CYS A 887 -1.90 -21.35 0.28
C CYS A 887 -2.61 -20.11 -0.27
N TRP A 888 -3.56 -20.33 -1.16
CA TRP A 888 -4.45 -19.29 -1.65
C TRP A 888 -5.29 -18.70 -0.49
N PRO A 889 -5.73 -17.42 -0.58
CA PRO A 889 -6.54 -16.80 0.46
C PRO A 889 -7.77 -17.66 0.83
N GLY A 890 -7.94 -17.93 2.13
CA GLY A 890 -9.00 -18.81 2.66
C GLY A 890 -8.53 -20.22 3.07
N TYR A 891 -7.29 -20.59 2.73
CA TYR A 891 -6.63 -21.83 3.15
C TYR A 891 -5.47 -21.51 4.10
N TYR A 892 -5.18 -22.45 5.00
CA TYR A 892 -4.09 -22.40 5.98
C TYR A 892 -3.10 -23.52 5.66
N LEU A 893 -1.81 -23.20 5.75
CA LEU A 893 -0.75 -24.18 5.57
C LEU A 893 -0.75 -25.14 6.77
N GLU A 894 -0.78 -26.44 6.49
CA GLU A 894 -0.75 -27.48 7.51
C GLU A 894 0.60 -27.60 8.20
N LYS A 895 0.65 -28.37 9.29
CA LYS A 895 1.88 -28.63 10.05
C LYS A 895 2.94 -29.40 9.28
N ASP A 896 2.58 -30.03 8.16
CA ASP A 896 3.54 -30.65 7.25
C ASP A 896 4.26 -29.61 6.37
N GLU A 897 3.85 -28.34 6.42
CA GLU A 897 4.37 -27.20 5.66
C GLU A 897 4.27 -27.34 4.12
N HIS A 898 3.47 -28.32 3.66
CA HIS A 898 3.29 -28.64 2.23
C HIS A 898 1.82 -28.58 1.80
N SER A 899 0.92 -29.01 2.68
CA SER A 899 -0.51 -29.15 2.40
C SER A 899 -1.30 -27.92 2.82
N CYS A 900 -2.34 -27.56 2.06
CA CYS A 900 -3.18 -26.40 2.33
C CYS A 900 -4.59 -26.87 2.72
N THR A 901 -5.06 -26.55 3.92
CA THR A 901 -6.40 -26.93 4.40
C THR A 901 -7.22 -25.75 4.90
N VAL A 902 -8.54 -25.92 4.95
CA VAL A 902 -9.46 -24.90 5.45
C VAL A 902 -9.83 -25.25 6.88
N ASN A 903 -9.77 -24.28 7.80
CA ASN A 903 -10.11 -24.52 9.20
C ASN A 903 -11.63 -24.67 9.36
N CYS A 904 -12.11 -25.91 9.27
CA CYS A 904 -13.45 -26.29 9.70
C CYS A 904 -13.31 -27.07 11.01
N SER A 905 -13.79 -26.51 12.11
CA SER A 905 -13.86 -27.21 13.40
C SER A 905 -14.67 -28.50 13.26
N MET A 906 -14.04 -29.62 13.65
CA MET A 906 -14.47 -31.02 13.52
C MET A 906 -15.90 -31.32 13.95
N ASP A 907 -16.58 -32.22 13.24
CA ASP A 907 -16.94 -33.53 13.80
C ASP A 907 -17.11 -34.60 12.69
N LEU A 908 -16.86 -35.86 13.08
CA LEU A 908 -16.55 -37.01 12.22
C LEU A 908 -17.69 -37.52 11.32
N SER A 909 -17.28 -38.01 10.14
CA SER A 909 -17.68 -39.24 9.42
C SER A 909 -18.17 -39.05 7.99
N GLY A 910 -17.38 -39.63 7.07
CA GLY A 910 -17.55 -39.94 5.65
C GLY A 910 -18.78 -39.45 4.87
N SER A 911 -18.49 -38.97 3.66
CA SER A 911 -19.35 -38.54 2.55
C SER A 911 -19.74 -37.06 2.54
N ALA A 912 -19.47 -36.39 1.41
CA ALA A 912 -19.76 -34.98 1.19
C ALA A 912 -21.28 -34.72 1.27
N LEU A 913 -21.72 -34.21 2.42
CA LEU A 913 -23.12 -33.93 2.73
C LEU A 913 -23.24 -32.45 3.08
N GLY A 914 -23.96 -31.69 2.26
CA GLY A 914 -24.42 -30.35 2.63
C GLY A 914 -25.69 -30.46 3.45
N THR A 915 -25.71 -29.97 4.69
CA THR A 915 -26.92 -29.91 5.54
C THR A 915 -27.23 -28.47 5.92
N ILE A 916 -28.50 -28.08 5.84
CA ILE A 916 -28.98 -26.77 6.26
C ILE A 916 -29.74 -26.95 7.57
N LYS A 917 -29.18 -26.49 8.67
CA LYS A 917 -29.74 -26.60 10.02
C LYS A 917 -30.36 -25.29 10.48
N THR A 918 -31.45 -25.38 11.21
CA THR A 918 -32.03 -24.28 11.98
C THR A 918 -32.27 -24.79 13.40
N PRO A 919 -32.34 -23.92 14.42
CA PRO A 919 -32.67 -24.33 15.80
C PRO A 919 -33.94 -25.18 15.93
N SER A 920 -34.88 -25.06 14.97
CA SER A 920 -36.16 -25.78 14.97
C SER A 920 -36.25 -26.94 13.98
N ARG A 921 -35.36 -27.04 12.97
CA ARG A 921 -35.47 -28.01 11.86
C ARG A 921 -34.19 -28.17 11.06
N GLU A 922 -33.90 -29.38 10.59
CA GLU A 922 -32.81 -29.69 9.67
C GLU A 922 -33.35 -30.04 8.26
N PHE A 923 -32.69 -29.53 7.23
CA PHE A 923 -32.99 -29.75 5.81
C PHE A 923 -31.77 -30.35 5.11
N GLY A 924 -31.97 -31.42 4.37
CA GLY A 924 -30.90 -32.16 3.68
C GLY A 924 -30.66 -33.54 4.31
N PRO A 925 -29.66 -34.28 3.84
CA PRO A 925 -28.48 -33.80 3.11
C PRO A 925 -28.67 -33.62 1.59
N PHE A 926 -27.95 -32.65 1.02
CA PHE A 926 -27.94 -32.35 -0.43
C PHE A 926 -26.58 -32.70 -1.05
N CYS A 927 -26.60 -33.40 -2.19
CA CYS A 927 -25.42 -33.75 -2.98
C CYS A 927 -25.72 -33.76 -4.48
N GLY A 928 -24.75 -33.38 -5.31
CA GLY A 928 -24.87 -33.36 -6.78
C GLY A 928 -25.44 -32.05 -7.34
N SER A 929 -25.81 -32.04 -8.63
CA SER A 929 -26.28 -30.86 -9.38
C SER A 929 -27.80 -30.66 -9.38
N VAL A 930 -28.55 -31.47 -8.62
CA VAL A 930 -30.01 -31.45 -8.58
C VAL A 930 -30.50 -30.53 -7.45
N LEU A 931 -31.23 -29.48 -7.81
CA LEU A 931 -31.80 -28.53 -6.85
C LEU A 931 -33.11 -29.06 -6.23
N PRO A 932 -33.45 -28.67 -4.98
CA PRO A 932 -34.75 -28.97 -4.39
C PRO A 932 -35.88 -28.43 -5.26
N SER A 933 -36.92 -29.21 -5.48
CA SER A 933 -38.06 -28.84 -6.33
C SER A 933 -38.97 -27.77 -5.71
N SER A 934 -38.79 -27.43 -4.43
CA SER A 934 -39.53 -26.37 -3.72
C SER A 934 -38.63 -25.58 -2.75
N PRO A 935 -38.96 -24.30 -2.47
CA PRO A 935 -38.20 -23.48 -1.52
C PRO A 935 -38.21 -24.08 -0.11
N LEU A 936 -37.06 -24.08 0.55
CA LEU A 936 -36.94 -24.55 1.94
C LEU A 936 -37.44 -23.44 2.89
N LEU A 937 -38.57 -23.69 3.55
CA LEU A 937 -39.24 -22.71 4.43
C LEU A 937 -38.88 -22.95 5.91
N THR A 938 -38.39 -21.91 6.59
CA THR A 938 -38.12 -21.94 8.04
C THR A 938 -38.71 -20.72 8.74
N ASN A 939 -39.13 -20.91 9.99
CA ASN A 939 -39.63 -19.86 10.90
C ASN A 939 -38.55 -19.31 11.83
N SER A 940 -37.32 -19.85 11.74
CA SER A 940 -36.19 -19.42 12.54
C SER A 940 -35.59 -18.11 12.00
N HIS A 941 -35.18 -17.23 12.91
CA HIS A 941 -34.41 -16.02 12.60
C HIS A 941 -32.92 -16.32 12.38
N GLN A 942 -32.51 -17.59 12.55
CA GLN A 942 -31.15 -18.07 12.33
C GLN A 942 -31.16 -19.36 11.49
N VAL A 943 -30.30 -19.39 10.48
CA VAL A 943 -30.05 -20.55 9.61
C VAL A 943 -28.55 -20.81 9.58
N GLN A 944 -28.16 -22.05 9.86
CA GLN A 944 -26.79 -22.53 9.81
C GLN A 944 -26.65 -23.46 8.60
N ILE A 945 -25.68 -23.19 7.74
CA ILE A 945 -25.40 -24.01 6.56
C ILE A 945 -24.08 -24.72 6.80
N LEU A 946 -24.11 -26.04 6.75
CA LEU A 946 -22.94 -26.89 6.89
C LEU A 946 -22.61 -27.48 5.52
N PHE A 947 -21.48 -27.08 4.96
CA PHE A 947 -20.96 -27.61 3.70
C PHE A 947 -19.71 -28.44 3.97
N SER A 948 -19.66 -29.63 3.40
CA SER A 948 -18.54 -30.55 3.53
C SER A 948 -18.07 -30.96 2.13
N SER A 949 -16.79 -30.77 1.83
CA SER A 949 -16.14 -31.21 0.59
C SER A 949 -14.92 -32.07 0.90
N ASP A 950 -14.55 -32.95 -0.03
CA ASP A 950 -13.27 -33.68 0.02
C ASP A 950 -12.17 -32.94 -0.75
N ALA A 951 -10.96 -33.51 -0.77
CA ALA A 951 -9.78 -32.92 -1.41
C ALA A 951 -9.76 -33.05 -2.94
N THR A 952 -10.85 -33.53 -3.57
CA THR A 952 -10.88 -33.82 -5.00
C THR A 952 -12.08 -33.17 -5.71
N GLY A 953 -11.79 -32.20 -6.60
CA GLY A 953 -12.76 -31.67 -7.57
C GLY A 953 -12.79 -30.13 -7.67
N THR A 954 -12.99 -29.61 -8.89
CA THR A 954 -13.08 -28.16 -9.21
C THR A 954 -14.51 -27.73 -9.53
N ASN A 955 -15.49 -28.18 -8.74
CA ASN A 955 -16.90 -27.84 -8.99
C ASN A 955 -17.21 -26.42 -8.51
N THR A 956 -18.12 -25.72 -9.21
CA THR A 956 -18.41 -24.28 -9.04
C THR A 956 -19.15 -23.91 -7.75
N GLY A 957 -19.33 -24.83 -6.81
CA GLY A 957 -20.04 -24.62 -5.54
C GLY A 957 -21.56 -24.48 -5.71
N PHE A 958 -22.21 -23.81 -4.76
CA PHE A 958 -23.65 -23.54 -4.78
C PHE A 958 -23.95 -22.09 -4.39
N THR A 959 -25.04 -21.54 -4.93
CA THR A 959 -25.55 -20.21 -4.57
C THR A 959 -26.92 -20.38 -3.91
N LEU A 960 -27.11 -19.79 -2.74
CA LEU A 960 -28.42 -19.74 -2.07
C LEU A 960 -29.01 -18.35 -2.22
N LYS A 961 -30.26 -18.30 -2.69
CA LYS A 961 -31.07 -17.09 -2.67
C LYS A 961 -32.12 -17.26 -1.59
N TYR A 962 -32.10 -16.39 -0.58
CA TYR A 962 -33.11 -16.37 0.47
C TYR A 962 -33.99 -15.15 0.30
N THR A 963 -35.26 -15.28 0.66
CA THR A 963 -36.20 -14.18 0.74
C THR A 963 -36.78 -14.16 2.14
N THR A 964 -36.70 -13.02 2.81
CA THR A 964 -37.34 -12.82 4.10
C THR A 964 -38.73 -12.24 3.86
N THR A 965 -39.77 -13.01 4.10
CA THR A 965 -41.12 -12.46 4.23
C THR A 965 -41.27 -11.89 5.64
N ALA A 966 -41.81 -10.67 5.76
CA ALA A 966 -42.13 -10.09 7.06
C ALA A 966 -43.05 -11.07 7.82
N LYS A 967 -42.76 -11.31 9.11
CA LYS A 967 -43.66 -12.10 9.95
C LYS A 967 -45.03 -11.44 9.92
N THR A 968 -46.02 -12.17 9.46
CA THR A 968 -47.41 -11.73 9.45
C THR A 968 -48.02 -12.10 10.78
N CYS A 969 -48.90 -11.26 11.31
CA CYS A 969 -49.58 -11.61 12.54
C CYS A 969 -50.57 -12.75 12.26
N PRO A 970 -50.68 -13.73 13.18
CA PRO A 970 -51.55 -14.87 12.98
C PRO A 970 -53.00 -14.42 12.84
N ASN A 971 -53.76 -15.15 12.00
CA ASN A 971 -55.18 -14.85 11.79
C ASN A 971 -56.02 -15.10 13.05
N GLU A 972 -55.55 -16.00 13.92
CA GLU A 972 -56.09 -16.23 15.25
C GLU A 972 -55.29 -15.40 16.27
N VAL A 973 -55.97 -14.47 16.94
CA VAL A 973 -55.33 -13.45 17.79
C VAL A 973 -55.17 -13.95 19.22
N THR A 974 -56.23 -14.57 19.76
CA THR A 974 -56.29 -15.28 21.03
C THR A 974 -57.40 -16.35 20.92
N PRO A 975 -57.28 -17.49 21.62
CA PRO A 975 -58.36 -18.49 21.66
C PRO A 975 -59.69 -17.89 22.13
N ASN A 976 -60.80 -18.46 21.68
CA ASN A 976 -62.16 -18.02 22.00
C ASN A 976 -62.43 -16.54 21.63
N SER A 977 -61.95 -16.11 20.45
CA SER A 977 -62.19 -14.77 19.93
C SER A 977 -62.26 -14.74 18.41
N SER A 978 -62.86 -13.67 17.87
CA SER A 978 -62.93 -13.37 16.45
C SER A 978 -62.33 -11.99 16.14
N ALA A 979 -61.70 -11.84 14.97
CA ALA A 979 -61.05 -10.60 14.54
C ALA A 979 -61.81 -9.94 13.38
N ASN A 980 -61.93 -8.61 13.38
CA ASN A 980 -62.57 -7.83 12.31
C ASN A 980 -61.71 -6.60 11.93
N PRO A 981 -61.39 -6.36 10.64
CA PRO A 981 -61.75 -7.14 9.45
C PRO A 981 -60.99 -8.45 9.32
N GLN A 982 -61.68 -9.53 8.95
CA GLN A 982 -61.03 -10.80 8.61
C GLN A 982 -60.28 -10.68 7.29
N MET A 983 -58.96 -10.64 7.37
CA MET A 983 -58.06 -10.65 6.21
C MET A 983 -57.45 -12.04 6.05
N LEU A 984 -57.12 -12.42 4.81
CA LEU A 984 -56.37 -13.64 4.54
C LEU A 984 -54.98 -13.64 5.21
N GLN A 985 -54.39 -12.44 5.41
CA GLN A 985 -53.09 -12.26 6.04
C GLN A 985 -52.91 -10.81 6.55
N TYR A 986 -52.40 -10.63 7.77
CA TYR A 986 -52.20 -9.32 8.41
C TYR A 986 -50.73 -8.89 8.40
N ARG A 987 -50.46 -7.65 7.99
CA ARG A 987 -49.14 -7.04 7.88
C ARG A 987 -48.91 -6.03 9.00
N GLN A 988 -47.64 -5.67 9.21
CA GLN A 988 -47.26 -4.69 10.21
C GLN A 988 -48.04 -3.38 10.03
N GLY A 989 -48.69 -2.91 11.10
CA GLY A 989 -49.51 -1.70 11.12
C GLY A 989 -51.00 -1.95 10.91
N ASP A 990 -51.42 -3.14 10.48
CA ASP A 990 -52.83 -3.48 10.36
C ASP A 990 -53.50 -3.50 11.75
N GLN A 991 -54.69 -2.91 11.82
CA GLN A 991 -55.49 -2.81 13.04
C GLN A 991 -56.73 -3.68 12.93
N ILE A 992 -56.99 -4.45 13.99
CA ILE A 992 -58.19 -5.27 14.12
C ILE A 992 -58.92 -4.95 15.40
N THR A 993 -60.21 -5.26 15.41
CA THR A 993 -61.01 -5.38 16.63
C THR A 993 -61.14 -6.86 16.95
N VAL A 994 -60.75 -7.25 18.16
CA VAL A 994 -60.81 -8.61 18.69
C VAL A 994 -62.02 -8.71 19.61
N THR A 995 -62.95 -9.60 19.29
CA THR A 995 -64.19 -9.85 20.02
C THR A 995 -64.13 -11.22 20.68
N CYS A 996 -64.21 -11.31 22.00
CA CYS A 996 -64.28 -12.60 22.70
C CYS A 996 -65.60 -13.33 22.43
N ASP A 997 -65.54 -14.65 22.27
CA ASP A 997 -66.72 -15.49 22.07
C ASP A 997 -67.64 -15.46 23.31
N PRO A 998 -68.95 -15.71 23.15
CA PRO A 998 -69.91 -15.67 24.26
C PRO A 998 -69.47 -16.55 25.45
N GLY A 999 -69.44 -15.98 26.66
CA GLY A 999 -69.01 -16.66 27.89
C GLY A 999 -67.56 -16.43 28.31
N HIS A 1000 -66.77 -15.72 27.49
CA HIS A 1000 -65.37 -15.35 27.77
C HIS A 1000 -65.16 -13.83 27.75
N PHE A 1001 -64.19 -13.32 28.51
CA PHE A 1001 -63.88 -11.89 28.62
C PHE A 1001 -62.37 -11.60 28.61
N PRO A 1002 -61.94 -10.46 28.05
CA PRO A 1002 -60.53 -10.06 28.01
C PRO A 1002 -60.02 -9.68 29.41
N THR A 1003 -58.90 -10.25 29.84
CA THR A 1003 -58.45 -10.19 31.25
C THR A 1003 -57.89 -8.87 31.76
N ALA A 1004 -57.61 -7.85 30.93
CA ALA A 1004 -57.21 -6.53 31.42
C ALA A 1004 -57.42 -5.40 30.40
N GLY A 1005 -58.33 -4.47 30.69
CA GLY A 1005 -58.55 -3.25 29.91
C GLY A 1005 -59.60 -2.35 30.54
N HIS A 1006 -59.47 -2.07 31.83
CA HIS A 1006 -60.37 -1.16 32.55
C HIS A 1006 -60.21 0.26 32.01
N ASN A 1007 -61.16 0.69 31.17
CA ASN A 1007 -61.54 2.08 31.03
C ASN A 1007 -63.05 2.13 30.78
N ASP A 1008 -63.71 2.91 31.63
CA ASP A 1008 -65.15 3.07 31.66
C ASP A 1008 -65.70 3.59 30.32
N ASP A 1009 -66.88 3.06 29.98
CA ASP A 1009 -67.68 3.29 28.77
C ASP A 1009 -67.27 2.54 27.48
N VAL A 1010 -68.19 1.66 27.05
CA VAL A 1010 -68.36 0.98 25.74
C VAL A 1010 -67.95 -0.52 25.67
N ASN A 1011 -68.98 -1.38 25.64
CA ASN A 1011 -69.07 -2.79 25.19
C ASN A 1011 -68.00 -3.82 25.66
N TYR A 1012 -68.40 -4.70 26.59
CA TYR A 1012 -67.56 -5.62 27.36
C TYR A 1012 -66.92 -6.81 26.62
N GLN A 1013 -66.96 -6.90 25.30
CA GLN A 1013 -66.42 -8.07 24.56
C GLN A 1013 -65.30 -7.75 23.57
N ASP A 1014 -64.99 -6.48 23.31
CA ASP A 1014 -64.13 -6.09 22.20
C ASP A 1014 -62.92 -5.26 22.64
N TYR A 1015 -61.74 -5.52 22.06
CA TYR A 1015 -60.58 -4.63 22.18
C TYR A 1015 -59.83 -4.48 20.85
N LYS A 1016 -59.11 -3.36 20.67
CA LYS A 1016 -58.31 -3.12 19.46
C LYS A 1016 -56.90 -3.63 19.63
N SER A 1017 -56.38 -4.29 18.60
CA SER A 1017 -55.00 -4.75 18.56
C SER A 1017 -54.34 -4.37 17.23
N VAL A 1018 -53.02 -4.11 17.29
CA VAL A 1018 -52.22 -3.69 16.13
C VAL A 1018 -51.11 -4.69 15.87
N CYS A 1019 -50.93 -5.09 14.61
CA CYS A 1019 -49.88 -6.00 14.22
C CYS A 1019 -48.50 -5.31 14.29
N GLN A 1020 -47.64 -5.77 15.19
CA GLN A 1020 -46.30 -5.19 15.38
C GLN A 1020 -45.29 -5.72 14.36
N SER A 1021 -44.14 -5.04 14.23
CA SER A 1021 -43.02 -5.47 13.37
C SER A 1021 -42.45 -6.85 13.72
N THR A 1022 -42.71 -7.33 14.93
CA THR A 1022 -42.29 -8.65 15.43
C THR A 1022 -43.21 -9.79 14.97
N GLY A 1023 -44.35 -9.49 14.33
CA GLY A 1023 -45.36 -10.47 13.92
C GLY A 1023 -46.31 -10.91 15.05
N VAL A 1024 -46.41 -10.10 16.10
CA VAL A 1024 -47.29 -10.34 17.26
C VAL A 1024 -48.30 -9.20 17.37
N TRP A 1025 -49.54 -9.54 17.72
CA TRP A 1025 -50.59 -8.57 18.03
C TRP A 1025 -50.25 -7.84 19.35
N ASN A 1026 -50.51 -6.53 19.44
CA ASN A 1026 -50.31 -5.77 20.69
C ASN A 1026 -51.33 -4.62 20.79
N PRO A 1027 -52.07 -4.50 21.91
CA PRO A 1027 -52.14 -5.45 23.03
C PRO A 1027 -52.83 -6.78 22.66
N ILE A 1028 -52.49 -7.87 23.35
CA ILE A 1028 -53.27 -9.14 23.34
C ILE A 1028 -53.75 -9.39 24.77
N PHE A 1029 -55.06 -9.56 24.91
CA PHE A 1029 -55.69 -9.97 26.15
C PHE A 1029 -56.34 -11.35 25.95
N PRO A 1030 -56.01 -12.36 26.77
CA PRO A 1030 -56.68 -13.66 26.76
C PRO A 1030 -58.18 -13.51 27.01
N CYS A 1031 -59.00 -14.24 26.24
CA CYS A 1031 -60.43 -14.36 26.49
C CYS A 1031 -60.66 -15.53 27.44
N ASP A 1032 -60.72 -15.26 28.74
CA ASP A 1032 -60.87 -16.28 29.78
C ASP A 1032 -62.35 -16.48 30.16
N PRO A 1033 -62.77 -17.72 30.49
CA PRO A 1033 -64.14 -18.01 30.90
C PRO A 1033 -64.45 -17.37 32.26
N VAL A 1034 -65.72 -16.99 32.46
CA VAL A 1034 -66.16 -16.44 33.76
C VAL A 1034 -66.19 -17.56 34.82
N GLU A 1035 -65.19 -17.61 35.68
CA GLU A 1035 -65.25 -18.40 36.92
C GLU A 1035 -66.01 -17.61 38.00
N CYS A 1036 -67.28 -17.98 38.21
CA CYS A 1036 -68.06 -17.53 39.37
C CYS A 1036 -67.61 -18.31 40.62
N ASP A 1037 -66.57 -17.85 41.32
CA ASP A 1037 -66.32 -18.32 42.68
C ASP A 1037 -67.23 -17.59 43.67
N LEU A 1038 -68.18 -18.35 44.22
CA LEU A 1038 -69.26 -17.92 45.11
C LEU A 1038 -68.84 -18.03 46.59
N THR A 1039 -67.68 -17.49 46.98
CA THR A 1039 -67.20 -17.56 48.37
C THR A 1039 -66.50 -16.30 48.88
N ASP A 1040 -67.18 -15.14 48.88
CA ASP A 1040 -67.26 -14.27 50.09
C ASP A 1040 -68.19 -13.07 49.85
N LEU A 1041 -69.48 -13.24 50.16
CA LEU A 1041 -70.42 -12.14 50.34
C LEU A 1041 -70.99 -12.24 51.76
N THR A 1042 -70.23 -11.75 52.73
CA THR A 1042 -70.79 -11.25 53.98
C THR A 1042 -70.20 -9.88 54.31
N GLU A 1043 -70.82 -8.81 53.79
CA GLU A 1043 -71.38 -7.73 54.63
C GLU A 1043 -71.97 -6.58 53.79
N LYS A 1044 -73.15 -6.13 54.24
CA LYS A 1044 -73.93 -4.93 53.84
C LYS A 1044 -74.84 -5.07 52.61
N GLY A 1045 -76.05 -5.57 52.88
CA GLY A 1045 -77.18 -5.54 51.96
C GLY A 1045 -77.98 -4.25 51.92
N ARG A 1046 -78.88 -4.16 50.93
CA ARG A 1046 -80.33 -3.81 51.01
C ARG A 1046 -80.92 -3.59 49.59
N VAL A 1047 -81.58 -4.63 49.06
CA VAL A 1047 -82.97 -4.74 48.49
C VAL A 1047 -83.68 -3.40 48.12
N PRO A 1048 -84.40 -3.23 46.97
CA PRO A 1048 -85.69 -3.95 46.73
C PRO A 1048 -86.29 -4.20 45.32
N GLN A 1049 -87.14 -5.27 45.27
CA GLN A 1049 -88.46 -5.50 44.58
C GLN A 1049 -88.64 -5.29 43.05
N ALA A 1050 -89.53 -5.93 42.28
CA ALA A 1050 -90.45 -7.10 42.36
C ALA A 1050 -91.16 -7.29 40.96
N PHE A 1051 -91.85 -8.44 40.78
CA PHE A 1051 -92.80 -8.85 39.71
C PHE A 1051 -92.20 -9.26 38.34
N GLY A 1052 -92.63 -10.31 37.63
CA GLY A 1052 -93.76 -11.26 37.69
C GLY A 1052 -94.05 -11.74 36.24
N PRO A 1053 -94.59 -12.95 35.99
CA PRO A 1053 -94.47 -13.64 34.69
C PRO A 1053 -95.78 -13.78 33.89
N GLU A 1054 -95.69 -13.97 32.57
CA GLU A 1054 -96.60 -14.81 31.74
C GLU A 1054 -96.06 -14.97 30.30
N GLY A 1055 -96.15 -16.17 29.71
CA GLY A 1055 -96.00 -16.38 28.26
C GLY A 1055 -95.28 -17.67 27.82
N GLN A 1056 -96.05 -18.63 27.31
CA GLN A 1056 -95.70 -19.99 26.91
C GLN A 1056 -95.04 -20.17 25.52
N ASN A 1057 -94.29 -21.28 25.39
CA ASN A 1057 -94.23 -22.28 24.30
C ASN A 1057 -93.62 -22.03 22.90
N SER A 1058 -93.01 -23.14 22.43
CA SER A 1058 -92.72 -23.66 21.06
C SER A 1058 -91.45 -23.14 20.35
N VAL A 1059 -90.31 -23.87 20.23
CA VAL A 1059 -89.97 -25.20 19.59
C VAL A 1059 -89.86 -25.10 18.05
N PRO A 1060 -89.00 -25.85 17.30
CA PRO A 1060 -87.84 -26.71 17.64
C PRO A 1060 -86.55 -26.41 16.84
N GLY A 1061 -85.42 -27.03 17.24
CA GLY A 1061 -84.29 -27.33 16.36
C GLY A 1061 -82.95 -27.01 16.99
#